data_AF-A0A9D7NV55-F1
#
_entry.id   AF-A0A9D7NV55-F1
#
_cell.length_a   1.000
_cell.length_b   1.000
_cell.length_c   1.000
_cell.angle_alpha   90.00
_cell.angle_beta   90.00
_cell.angle_gamma   90.00
#
_symmetry.space_group_name_H-M   'P 1'
#
loop_
_entity.id
_entity.type
_entity.pdbx_description
1 polymer ?
#
loop_
_entity_poly.entity_id
_entity_poly.type
_entity_poly.pdbx_seq_one_letter_code
_entity_poly.pdbx_strand_id
1 'polypeptide(L)'
;MGNWKIVVPEAATNLFTNPSFELDAIGAAAAVGWSKDIGTETFLIDTVARFGARSLKVVTAATSSSGPFSTVTATTTALTQYTATFYAIGSGSVQVFFVDGGAGSQKGTAVTLSATNWTRVSHTATFGNGASRAVGIITSNATAATFWVDGAQLEAASYATTYIDGDQPGGTWAGLRHLSTSSRAANYRLGGREYDIETQYGLRVRNHFGAGSPDHEVMTQDLALQPGSVYLRDRINARTLTLVMDNNSTSLAGLHSRRKAFWNVIKPDALGGGQPFLIGYSGAASGKTVYSAVRYAGGWGIEGGLISPNRAVEADASVALRLLAVDPFWYADDAESATIDYQDSIASNNYALARIGGAWQNLGTGFNGIVICSAIDKERGRVYFGGSFTTANGVTVNGVTYWNGTTFVAMGATAGVAGGAVGVYTIAVAPNGDLWVGGDFTSAGGSTADGLARWNVAAGTWTAFTNGAPGDLIASIAIDKNGLVYIGGTFANWDGNANEDNIASYNGTAFAPLSTGTNGLVRALEVGLDGTTLYVGGNFTTPQTRLMTWNGSAFSAMGGGSDNIVYSIFAAPDGNVYAGGDFTTPYLYIAKWNGSAWSSLYNGLNGAVYTISNAKVGIYVGGNFTTGLGDRAAQWNGSRFIRLDADLPGTPIVRTIARTADDSVFVGYDSTGTALASGRTTVTALSTAEVYPVITITGTTTAASTSTLQWLENQTTGERLYFSLVINTGEIITIDLRPQSRKVTSNWRGQIFDQPLPTSDFSSWHLVTGANTVAAFMTGTITGATMTMNWAKIHASIDGEAA
;
A
#
# COMPACT_ATOMS: atom_id res chain seq x y z
N MET A 1 19.23 -25.21 -31.63
CA MET A 1 18.24 -24.11 -31.63
C MET A 1 18.79 -23.05 -30.71
N GLY A 2 18.59 -21.78 -31.05
CA GLY A 2 19.18 -20.69 -30.31
C GLY A 2 18.34 -20.37 -29.07
N ASN A 3 18.98 -20.23 -27.92
CA ASN A 3 18.32 -19.78 -26.70
C ASN A 3 17.82 -18.31 -26.80
N TRP A 4 18.20 -17.57 -27.85
CA TRP A 4 17.94 -16.14 -28.01
C TRP A 4 16.89 -15.87 -29.09
N LYS A 5 15.96 -14.98 -28.76
CA LYS A 5 14.80 -14.64 -29.57
C LYS A 5 14.63 -13.13 -29.72
N ILE A 6 13.91 -12.72 -30.75
CA ILE A 6 13.49 -11.33 -30.99
C ILE A 6 12.01 -11.28 -31.33
N VAL A 7 11.29 -10.28 -30.83
CA VAL A 7 9.91 -9.98 -31.26
C VAL A 7 9.96 -8.98 -32.40
N VAL A 8 9.45 -9.38 -33.56
CA VAL A 8 9.31 -8.54 -34.76
C VAL A 8 7.90 -7.94 -34.76
N PRO A 9 7.74 -6.61 -34.90
CA PRO A 9 6.42 -5.98 -34.92
C PRO A 9 5.56 -6.52 -36.07
N GLU A 10 4.36 -6.98 -35.76
CA GLU A 10 3.42 -7.52 -36.74
C GLU A 10 1.98 -7.14 -36.36
N ALA A 11 1.19 -6.76 -37.36
CA ALA A 11 -0.23 -6.50 -37.18
C ALA A 11 -0.96 -7.82 -36.90
N ALA A 12 -1.85 -7.80 -35.93
CA ALA A 12 -2.62 -8.97 -35.53
C ALA A 12 -4.07 -8.58 -35.22
N THR A 13 -4.99 -9.52 -35.42
CA THR A 13 -6.39 -9.39 -35.01
C THR A 13 -6.76 -10.65 -34.24
N ASN A 14 -7.16 -10.47 -32.99
CA ASN A 14 -7.68 -11.53 -32.15
C ASN A 14 -9.18 -11.67 -32.39
N LEU A 15 -9.57 -12.83 -32.91
CA LEU A 15 -10.94 -13.13 -33.32
C LEU A 15 -11.86 -13.53 -32.16
N PHE A 16 -11.34 -13.76 -30.95
CA PHE A 16 -12.17 -13.97 -29.78
C PHE A 16 -12.75 -12.65 -29.26
N THR A 17 -14.05 -12.61 -29.02
CA THR A 17 -14.69 -11.58 -28.20
C THR A 17 -14.53 -11.97 -26.73
N ASN A 18 -14.06 -11.05 -25.90
CA ASN A 18 -13.66 -11.29 -24.50
C ASN A 18 -12.48 -12.29 -24.31
N PRO A 19 -11.28 -11.98 -24.82
CA PRO A 19 -10.08 -12.83 -24.69
C PRO A 19 -9.50 -12.95 -23.28
N SER A 20 -9.74 -11.96 -22.41
CA SER A 20 -9.27 -11.89 -21.02
C SER A 20 -10.38 -12.16 -19.98
N PHE A 21 -11.55 -12.62 -20.44
CA PHE A 21 -12.68 -13.05 -19.59
C PHE A 21 -13.18 -12.00 -18.58
N GLU A 22 -12.97 -10.73 -18.92
CA GLU A 22 -13.41 -9.58 -18.14
C GLU A 22 -14.93 -9.42 -18.14
N LEU A 23 -15.46 -8.61 -17.21
CA LEU A 23 -16.86 -8.19 -17.30
C LEU A 23 -17.03 -7.13 -18.39
N ASP A 24 -18.20 -7.14 -19.03
CA ASP A 24 -18.59 -6.06 -19.94
C ASP A 24 -18.79 -4.72 -19.21
N ALA A 25 -18.98 -3.64 -19.98
CA ALA A 25 -19.10 -2.29 -19.43
C ALA A 25 -20.31 -2.05 -18.50
N ILE A 26 -21.25 -3.01 -18.43
CA ILE A 26 -22.45 -2.97 -17.58
C ILE A 26 -22.41 -4.03 -16.45
N GLY A 27 -21.32 -4.80 -16.34
CA GLY A 27 -21.12 -5.81 -15.30
C GLY A 27 -22.02 -7.04 -15.41
N ALA A 28 -22.72 -7.23 -16.53
CA ALA A 28 -23.94 -8.05 -16.58
C ALA A 28 -23.72 -9.51 -17.00
N ALA A 29 -22.65 -9.82 -17.73
CA ALA A 29 -22.44 -11.15 -18.28
C ALA A 29 -20.99 -11.65 -18.16
N ALA A 30 -20.84 -12.76 -17.44
CA ALA A 30 -19.62 -13.54 -17.33
C ALA A 30 -19.35 -14.33 -18.62
N ALA A 31 -18.08 -14.33 -19.09
CA ALA A 31 -17.62 -15.15 -20.22
C ALA A 31 -18.45 -15.01 -21.52
N VAL A 32 -18.90 -13.79 -21.86
CA VAL A 32 -19.64 -13.55 -23.12
C VAL A 32 -18.81 -14.01 -24.33
N GLY A 33 -19.46 -14.72 -25.25
CA GLY A 33 -18.80 -15.31 -26.42
C GLY A 33 -18.20 -16.70 -26.17
N TRP A 34 -18.20 -17.18 -24.94
CA TRP A 34 -17.72 -18.52 -24.55
C TRP A 34 -18.87 -19.47 -24.19
N SER A 35 -18.59 -20.76 -24.29
CA SER A 35 -19.51 -21.88 -24.07
C SER A 35 -18.74 -23.06 -23.47
N LYS A 36 -19.49 -24.00 -22.89
CA LYS A 36 -18.97 -25.21 -22.24
C LYS A 36 -19.60 -26.46 -22.83
N ASP A 37 -18.92 -27.60 -22.70
CA ASP A 37 -19.52 -28.88 -23.03
C ASP A 37 -20.54 -29.30 -21.95
N ILE A 38 -21.44 -30.21 -22.34
CA ILE A 38 -22.73 -30.38 -21.64
C ILE A 38 -22.56 -31.05 -20.26
N GLY A 39 -23.13 -30.40 -19.25
CA GLY A 39 -23.72 -31.07 -18.07
C GLY A 39 -22.81 -31.39 -16.89
N THR A 40 -21.48 -31.40 -17.03
CA THR A 40 -20.58 -31.75 -15.91
C THR A 40 -19.49 -30.72 -15.58
N GLU A 41 -19.28 -29.71 -16.41
CA GLU A 41 -18.35 -28.60 -16.11
C GLU A 41 -18.98 -27.47 -15.29
N THR A 42 -18.18 -26.89 -14.40
CA THR A 42 -18.48 -25.61 -13.73
C THR A 42 -17.50 -24.55 -14.20
N PHE A 43 -18.03 -23.47 -14.77
CA PHE A 43 -17.27 -22.30 -15.22
C PHE A 43 -17.59 -21.13 -14.28
N LEU A 44 -16.56 -20.46 -13.79
CA LEU A 44 -16.68 -19.31 -12.89
C LEU A 44 -15.69 -18.23 -13.33
N ILE A 45 -16.08 -16.96 -13.24
CA ILE A 45 -15.11 -15.87 -13.35
C ILE A 45 -14.42 -15.71 -12.00
N ASP A 46 -13.10 -15.68 -12.01
CA ASP A 46 -12.24 -15.69 -10.81
C ASP A 46 -11.20 -14.57 -10.92
N THR A 47 -10.51 -14.26 -9.82
CA THR A 47 -9.51 -13.17 -9.73
C THR A 47 -8.07 -13.63 -9.91
N VAL A 48 -7.84 -14.94 -10.11
CA VAL A 48 -6.55 -15.51 -10.51
C VAL A 48 -6.31 -15.15 -11.97
N ALA A 49 -5.80 -13.95 -12.23
CA ALA A 49 -5.67 -13.36 -13.56
C ALA A 49 -4.21 -13.10 -13.93
N ARG A 50 -3.94 -13.03 -15.23
CA ARG A 50 -2.65 -12.66 -15.83
C ARG A 50 -2.76 -11.35 -16.62
N PHE A 51 -3.83 -11.20 -17.39
CA PHE A 51 -4.16 -10.00 -18.14
C PHE A 51 -5.44 -9.40 -17.55
N GLY A 52 -5.44 -8.08 -17.31
CA GLY A 52 -6.56 -7.43 -16.62
C GLY A 52 -6.64 -7.80 -15.13
N ALA A 53 -7.85 -8.10 -14.67
CA ALA A 53 -8.23 -8.36 -13.28
C ALA A 53 -8.99 -9.69 -13.10
N ARG A 54 -9.37 -10.37 -14.18
CA ARG A 54 -10.20 -11.60 -14.15
C ARG A 54 -9.66 -12.69 -15.06
N SER A 55 -10.14 -13.91 -14.84
CA SER A 55 -9.93 -15.06 -15.73
C SER A 55 -11.12 -16.02 -15.66
N LEU A 56 -11.14 -17.02 -16.55
CA LEU A 56 -12.13 -18.08 -16.55
C LEU A 56 -11.61 -19.31 -15.80
N LYS A 57 -12.13 -19.55 -14.59
CA LYS A 57 -11.97 -20.82 -13.88
C LYS A 57 -12.83 -21.90 -14.53
N VAL A 58 -12.19 -23.04 -14.79
CA VAL A 58 -12.75 -24.23 -15.40
C VAL A 58 -12.58 -25.40 -14.44
N VAL A 59 -13.69 -26.02 -14.04
CA VAL A 59 -13.71 -27.27 -13.28
C VAL A 59 -14.35 -28.34 -14.16
N THR A 60 -13.58 -29.37 -14.51
CA THR A 60 -14.03 -30.49 -15.37
C THR A 60 -14.30 -31.75 -14.55
N ALA A 61 -15.15 -32.63 -15.07
CA ALA A 61 -15.36 -33.97 -14.54
C ALA A 61 -14.53 -35.03 -15.30
N ALA A 62 -14.27 -36.17 -14.66
CA ALA A 62 -13.52 -37.29 -15.24
C ALA A 62 -14.35 -38.15 -16.22
N THR A 63 -15.15 -37.52 -17.08
CA THR A 63 -16.11 -38.18 -17.98
C THR A 63 -15.77 -37.97 -19.46
N SER A 64 -15.11 -36.86 -19.83
CA SER A 64 -14.73 -36.53 -21.21
C SER A 64 -13.58 -35.53 -21.26
N SER A 65 -12.92 -35.40 -22.42
CA SER A 65 -12.05 -34.25 -22.70
C SER A 65 -12.93 -33.02 -22.94
N SER A 66 -12.88 -32.03 -22.06
CA SER A 66 -13.77 -30.87 -22.11
C SER A 66 -13.19 -29.61 -21.45
N GLY A 67 -13.87 -28.48 -21.60
CA GLY A 67 -13.36 -27.15 -21.27
C GLY A 67 -13.94 -26.04 -22.16
N PRO A 68 -13.51 -24.78 -21.98
CA PRO A 68 -14.11 -23.62 -22.63
C PRO A 68 -13.80 -23.53 -24.11
N PHE A 69 -14.83 -23.18 -24.89
CA PHE A 69 -14.71 -22.85 -26.30
C PHE A 69 -15.52 -21.62 -26.67
N SER A 70 -15.06 -20.88 -27.68
CA SER A 70 -15.83 -19.83 -28.34
C SER A 70 -16.23 -20.29 -29.73
N THR A 71 -17.37 -19.80 -30.20
CA THR A 71 -17.87 -20.10 -31.55
C THR A 71 -17.44 -19.00 -32.51
N VAL A 72 -16.58 -19.33 -33.47
CA VAL A 72 -16.04 -18.37 -34.44
C VAL A 72 -16.48 -18.73 -35.85
N THR A 73 -16.95 -17.74 -36.60
CA THR A 73 -17.37 -17.89 -38.00
C THR A 73 -16.25 -17.44 -38.92
N ALA A 74 -15.76 -18.35 -39.77
CA ALA A 74 -14.77 -18.02 -40.79
C ALA A 74 -15.39 -17.10 -41.87
N THR A 75 -14.71 -16.00 -42.19
CA THR A 75 -15.20 -14.99 -43.16
C THR A 75 -14.84 -15.29 -44.62
N THR A 76 -14.06 -16.35 -44.88
CA THR A 76 -13.50 -16.68 -46.20
C THR A 76 -13.93 -18.06 -46.70
N THR A 77 -14.08 -18.17 -48.01
CA THR A 77 -14.42 -19.43 -48.71
C THR A 77 -13.23 -20.38 -48.90
N ALA A 78 -11.99 -19.92 -48.65
CA ALA A 78 -10.77 -20.70 -48.80
C ALA A 78 -10.34 -21.39 -47.50
N LEU A 79 -9.70 -22.57 -47.62
CA LEU A 79 -8.98 -23.22 -46.52
C LEU A 79 -7.93 -22.24 -45.95
N THR A 80 -8.05 -21.90 -44.68
CA THR A 80 -7.19 -20.91 -44.02
C THR A 80 -6.59 -21.55 -42.78
N GLN A 81 -5.33 -21.24 -42.49
CA GLN A 81 -4.69 -21.64 -41.24
C GLN A 81 -5.05 -20.67 -40.13
N TYR A 82 -5.39 -21.22 -38.98
CA TYR A 82 -5.68 -20.48 -37.76
C TYR A 82 -4.80 -21.00 -36.63
N THR A 83 -4.19 -20.08 -35.88
CA THR A 83 -3.49 -20.41 -34.65
C THR A 83 -4.28 -19.88 -33.46
N ALA A 84 -4.58 -20.78 -32.52
CA ALA A 84 -5.14 -20.43 -31.23
C ALA A 84 -4.06 -20.56 -30.14
N THR A 85 -4.00 -19.57 -29.26
CA THR A 85 -3.17 -19.50 -28.06
C THR A 85 -4.07 -19.27 -26.86
N PHE A 86 -3.73 -19.85 -25.72
CA PHE A 86 -4.31 -19.59 -24.42
C PHE A 86 -3.19 -19.55 -23.38
N TYR A 87 -3.39 -18.81 -22.30
CA TYR A 87 -2.59 -18.97 -21.08
C TYR A 87 -3.43 -19.72 -20.06
N ALA A 88 -2.84 -20.72 -19.41
CA ALA A 88 -3.52 -21.54 -18.42
C ALA A 88 -2.65 -21.86 -17.21
N ILE A 89 -3.26 -21.93 -16.04
CA ILE A 89 -2.66 -22.24 -14.73
C ILE A 89 -3.59 -23.20 -13.97
N GLY A 90 -3.07 -24.05 -13.09
CA GLY A 90 -3.86 -24.98 -12.28
C GLY A 90 -3.38 -26.43 -12.40
N SER A 91 -4.33 -27.38 -12.39
CA SER A 91 -4.05 -28.82 -12.37
C SER A 91 -4.45 -29.53 -13.67
N GLY A 92 -3.85 -30.71 -13.89
CA GLY A 92 -4.12 -31.57 -15.03
C GLY A 92 -3.30 -31.22 -16.28
N SER A 93 -3.67 -31.85 -17.39
CA SER A 93 -3.09 -31.59 -18.71
C SER A 93 -4.18 -31.12 -19.66
N VAL A 94 -3.89 -30.09 -20.46
CA VAL A 94 -4.84 -29.43 -21.35
C VAL A 94 -4.26 -29.34 -22.77
N GLN A 95 -5.13 -29.19 -23.77
CA GLN A 95 -4.76 -29.03 -25.16
C GLN A 95 -5.75 -28.09 -25.86
N VAL A 96 -5.26 -27.32 -26.82
CA VAL A 96 -6.12 -26.52 -27.71
C VAL A 96 -6.85 -27.44 -28.68
N PHE A 97 -8.12 -27.15 -28.96
CA PHE A 97 -8.91 -27.89 -29.93
C PHE A 97 -9.69 -26.98 -30.89
N PHE A 98 -9.97 -27.53 -32.06
CA PHE A 98 -10.81 -26.94 -33.10
C PHE A 98 -11.81 -28.02 -33.57
N VAL A 99 -13.09 -27.66 -33.69
CA VAL A 99 -14.11 -28.53 -34.29
C VAL A 99 -14.43 -28.05 -35.69
N ASP A 100 -14.15 -28.89 -36.68
CA ASP A 100 -14.67 -28.73 -38.04
C ASP A 100 -15.97 -29.52 -38.18
N GLY A 101 -17.07 -28.82 -38.50
CA GLY A 101 -18.39 -29.43 -38.72
C GLY A 101 -18.45 -30.46 -39.86
N GLY A 102 -17.42 -30.55 -40.71
CA GLY A 102 -17.28 -31.59 -41.73
C GLY A 102 -16.08 -32.54 -41.58
N ALA A 103 -15.11 -32.26 -40.68
CA ALA A 103 -13.83 -32.99 -40.60
C ALA A 103 -13.42 -33.49 -39.20
N GLY A 104 -14.26 -33.28 -38.18
CA GLY A 104 -14.00 -33.74 -36.80
C GLY A 104 -13.12 -32.80 -35.98
N SER A 105 -12.66 -33.25 -34.81
CA SER A 105 -11.85 -32.42 -33.90
C SER A 105 -10.35 -32.49 -34.23
N GLN A 106 -9.74 -31.36 -34.54
CA GLN A 106 -8.28 -31.19 -34.56
C GLN A 106 -7.83 -30.80 -33.14
N LYS A 107 -6.82 -31.48 -32.60
CA LYS A 107 -6.33 -31.29 -31.21
C LYS A 107 -4.82 -31.10 -31.22
N GLY A 108 -4.35 -30.14 -30.42
CA GLY A 108 -2.93 -29.85 -30.25
C GLY A 108 -2.20 -30.80 -29.31
N THR A 109 -0.94 -30.52 -29.06
CA THR A 109 -0.14 -31.25 -28.06
C THR A 109 -0.67 -30.97 -26.65
N ALA A 110 -0.80 -32.02 -25.84
CA ALA A 110 -1.14 -31.88 -24.43
C ALA A 110 -0.02 -31.22 -23.62
N VAL A 111 -0.38 -30.21 -22.83
CA VAL A 111 0.51 -29.45 -21.95
C VAL A 111 0.04 -29.65 -20.51
N THR A 112 0.93 -30.12 -19.64
CA THR A 112 0.66 -30.24 -18.19
C THR A 112 0.76 -28.88 -17.53
N LEU A 113 -0.24 -28.51 -16.74
CA LEU A 113 -0.31 -27.22 -16.07
C LEU A 113 0.49 -27.19 -14.76
N SER A 114 0.96 -26.00 -14.42
CA SER A 114 1.53 -25.70 -13.11
C SER A 114 0.48 -25.03 -12.23
N ALA A 115 0.47 -25.33 -10.94
CA ALA A 115 -0.41 -24.67 -9.98
C ALA A 115 0.01 -23.21 -9.66
N THR A 116 1.22 -22.79 -10.05
CA THR A 116 1.85 -21.51 -9.63
C THR A 116 2.40 -20.66 -10.79
N ASN A 117 2.28 -21.14 -12.03
CA ASN A 117 2.83 -20.49 -13.21
C ASN A 117 1.80 -20.53 -14.35
N TRP A 118 1.58 -19.41 -15.02
CA TRP A 118 0.84 -19.40 -16.27
C TRP A 118 1.68 -20.04 -17.38
N THR A 119 1.08 -20.99 -18.07
CA THR A 119 1.69 -21.72 -19.18
C THR A 119 0.98 -21.38 -20.48
N ARG A 120 1.74 -21.00 -21.51
CA ARG A 120 1.21 -20.74 -22.84
C ARG A 120 0.93 -22.07 -23.57
N VAL A 121 -0.32 -22.29 -23.98
CA VAL A 121 -0.76 -23.47 -24.74
C VAL A 121 -1.22 -23.00 -26.12
N SER A 122 -0.74 -23.62 -27.20
CA SER A 122 -1.09 -23.19 -28.56
C SER A 122 -1.20 -24.34 -29.56
N HIS A 123 -2.02 -24.15 -30.60
CA HIS A 123 -2.11 -25.06 -31.73
C HIS A 123 -2.51 -24.34 -33.01
N THR A 124 -1.93 -24.73 -34.14
CA THR A 124 -2.32 -24.29 -35.49
C THR A 124 -3.12 -25.39 -36.17
N ALA A 125 -4.33 -25.07 -36.61
CA ALA A 125 -5.22 -25.96 -37.36
C ALA A 125 -5.50 -25.37 -38.75
N THR A 126 -5.87 -26.23 -39.71
CA THR A 126 -6.31 -25.80 -41.06
C THR A 126 -7.76 -26.21 -41.25
N PHE A 127 -8.63 -25.28 -41.60
CA PHE A 127 -10.04 -25.57 -41.86
C PHE A 127 -10.71 -24.49 -42.73
N GLY A 128 -11.87 -24.78 -43.32
CA GLY A 128 -12.49 -23.87 -44.29
C GLY A 128 -14.00 -24.00 -44.50
N ASN A 129 -14.60 -22.83 -44.66
CA ASN A 129 -15.96 -22.49 -45.12
C ASN A 129 -17.19 -22.90 -44.25
N GLY A 130 -18.22 -22.06 -44.35
CA GLY A 130 -19.64 -22.40 -44.16
C GLY A 130 -20.23 -22.18 -42.77
N ALA A 131 -19.71 -22.89 -41.76
CA ALA A 131 -20.38 -23.04 -40.47
C ALA A 131 -19.64 -22.37 -39.30
N SER A 132 -20.41 -22.01 -38.27
CA SER A 132 -19.94 -21.71 -36.92
C SER A 132 -19.12 -22.86 -36.34
N ARG A 133 -17.91 -22.58 -35.85
CA ARG A 133 -16.93 -23.59 -35.40
C ARG A 133 -16.49 -23.32 -33.96
N ALA A 134 -16.41 -24.36 -33.15
CA ALA A 134 -15.89 -24.27 -31.79
C ALA A 134 -14.36 -24.26 -31.80
N VAL A 135 -13.76 -23.29 -31.13
CA VAL A 135 -12.31 -23.20 -30.87
C VAL A 135 -12.11 -22.94 -29.39
N GLY A 136 -11.25 -23.71 -28.74
CA GLY A 136 -11.11 -23.64 -27.29
C GLY A 136 -9.92 -24.39 -26.72
N ILE A 137 -9.95 -24.59 -25.41
CA ILE A 137 -8.98 -25.36 -24.65
C ILE A 137 -9.71 -26.38 -23.78
N ILE A 138 -9.27 -27.64 -23.84
CA ILE A 138 -9.92 -28.79 -23.17
C ILE A 138 -8.90 -29.61 -22.40
N THR A 139 -9.36 -30.38 -21.41
CA THR A 139 -8.53 -31.43 -20.81
C THR A 139 -8.05 -32.42 -21.88
N SER A 140 -6.79 -32.86 -21.75
CA SER A 140 -6.19 -33.75 -22.76
C SER A 140 -6.89 -35.11 -22.81
N ASN A 141 -7.41 -35.56 -21.67
CA ASN A 141 -8.06 -36.83 -21.41
C ASN A 141 -9.33 -36.62 -20.57
N ALA A 142 -10.11 -37.69 -20.34
CA ALA A 142 -11.27 -37.70 -19.44
C ALA A 142 -10.84 -37.68 -17.95
N THR A 143 -10.17 -36.60 -17.53
CA THR A 143 -9.65 -36.41 -16.17
C THR A 143 -10.25 -35.16 -15.55
N ALA A 144 -10.69 -35.27 -14.30
CA ALA A 144 -11.11 -34.11 -13.52
C ALA A 144 -9.90 -33.18 -13.31
N ALA A 145 -10.09 -31.90 -13.60
CA ALA A 145 -9.09 -30.86 -13.49
C ALA A 145 -9.73 -29.58 -12.95
N THR A 146 -8.92 -28.73 -12.34
CA THR A 146 -9.30 -27.35 -12.02
C THR A 146 -8.19 -26.43 -12.49
N PHE A 147 -8.51 -25.61 -13.49
CA PHE A 147 -7.57 -24.70 -14.12
C PHE A 147 -8.25 -23.38 -14.43
N TRP A 148 -7.45 -22.34 -14.61
CA TRP A 148 -7.89 -21.02 -15.05
C TRP A 148 -7.36 -20.78 -16.45
N VAL A 149 -8.13 -20.07 -17.26
CA VAL A 149 -7.82 -19.71 -18.65
C VAL A 149 -7.89 -18.20 -18.78
N ASP A 150 -6.88 -17.63 -19.39
CA ASP A 150 -6.73 -16.20 -19.66
C ASP A 150 -5.96 -16.02 -20.97
N GLY A 151 -5.91 -14.79 -21.51
CA GLY A 151 -5.11 -14.43 -22.67
C GLY A 151 -5.45 -15.23 -23.92
N ALA A 152 -6.73 -15.54 -24.13
CA ALA A 152 -7.19 -16.33 -25.26
C ALA A 152 -7.02 -15.54 -26.56
N GLN A 153 -6.31 -16.10 -27.54
CA GLN A 153 -6.04 -15.45 -28.81
C GLN A 153 -6.24 -16.40 -29.98
N LEU A 154 -7.08 -16.00 -30.94
CA LEU A 154 -7.27 -16.69 -32.22
C LEU A 154 -6.89 -15.78 -33.37
N GLU A 155 -5.93 -16.19 -34.19
CA GLU A 155 -5.42 -15.44 -35.34
C GLU A 155 -5.62 -16.25 -36.62
N ALA A 156 -6.00 -15.57 -37.72
CA ALA A 156 -6.05 -16.16 -39.07
C ALA A 156 -4.63 -16.25 -39.69
N ALA A 157 -3.72 -16.90 -38.98
CA ALA A 157 -2.33 -17.07 -39.32
C ALA A 157 -1.87 -18.52 -39.08
N SER A 158 -0.71 -18.89 -39.62
CA SER A 158 -0.09 -20.21 -39.41
C SER A 158 0.83 -20.29 -38.19
N TYR A 159 0.92 -19.20 -37.45
CA TYR A 159 1.79 -18.95 -36.30
C TYR A 159 1.07 -18.03 -35.32
N ALA A 160 1.46 -18.07 -34.05
CA ALA A 160 0.96 -17.13 -33.05
C ALA A 160 1.84 -15.86 -32.97
N THR A 161 1.24 -14.73 -32.66
CA THR A 161 1.95 -13.53 -32.20
C THR A 161 1.90 -13.40 -30.67
N THR A 162 2.54 -12.39 -30.08
CA THR A 162 2.35 -12.04 -28.66
C THR A 162 0.89 -11.63 -28.41
N TYR A 163 0.38 -11.90 -27.20
CA TYR A 163 -1.02 -11.65 -26.83
C TYR A 163 -1.48 -10.21 -27.10
N ILE A 164 -2.75 -10.07 -27.51
CA ILE A 164 -3.48 -8.81 -27.61
C ILE A 164 -4.92 -8.96 -27.11
N ASP A 165 -5.33 -7.93 -26.37
CA ASP A 165 -6.70 -7.46 -26.30
C ASP A 165 -6.72 -5.94 -26.53
N GLY A 166 -7.88 -5.30 -26.44
CA GLY A 166 -7.99 -3.85 -26.64
C GLY A 166 -7.61 -3.00 -25.42
N ASP A 167 -7.21 -3.62 -24.31
CA ASP A 167 -6.73 -2.95 -23.09
C ASP A 167 -5.20 -3.05 -22.95
N GLN A 168 -4.57 -4.03 -23.59
CA GLN A 168 -3.11 -4.16 -23.65
C GLN A 168 -2.46 -2.94 -24.35
N PRO A 169 -1.26 -2.52 -23.93
CA PRO A 169 -0.48 -1.53 -24.64
C PRO A 169 -0.29 -1.87 -26.13
N GLY A 170 -0.68 -0.95 -27.01
CA GLY A 170 -0.65 -1.13 -28.47
C GLY A 170 -1.85 -1.88 -29.07
N GLY A 171 -2.77 -2.36 -28.22
CA GLY A 171 -4.03 -2.97 -28.62
C GLY A 171 -5.18 -1.96 -28.73
N THR A 172 -6.24 -2.35 -29.45
CA THR A 172 -7.50 -1.59 -29.61
C THR A 172 -8.69 -2.55 -29.75
N TRP A 173 -9.86 -2.16 -29.23
CA TRP A 173 -11.13 -2.84 -29.49
C TRP A 173 -11.74 -2.38 -30.82
N ALA A 174 -12.29 -3.31 -31.60
CA ALA A 174 -12.97 -3.01 -32.86
C ALA A 174 -14.38 -2.40 -32.66
N GLY A 175 -14.96 -2.55 -31.47
CA GLY A 175 -16.26 -2.02 -31.08
C GLY A 175 -16.36 -1.90 -29.56
N LEU A 176 -17.43 -2.42 -28.96
CA LEU A 176 -17.61 -2.42 -27.51
C LEU A 176 -16.49 -3.22 -26.82
N ARG A 177 -15.88 -2.62 -25.79
CA ARG A 177 -14.86 -3.26 -24.92
C ARG A 177 -15.40 -4.57 -24.36
N HIS A 178 -14.58 -5.63 -24.44
CA HIS A 178 -14.90 -7.02 -24.08
C HIS A 178 -16.04 -7.69 -24.87
N LEU A 179 -16.69 -7.01 -25.81
CA LEU A 179 -17.79 -7.56 -26.62
C LEU A 179 -17.50 -7.50 -28.14
N SER A 180 -16.25 -7.25 -28.51
CA SER A 180 -15.79 -7.16 -29.89
C SER A 180 -14.41 -7.81 -30.03
N THR A 181 -13.98 -8.02 -31.28
CA THR A 181 -12.60 -8.42 -31.59
C THR A 181 -11.62 -7.30 -31.22
N SER A 182 -10.35 -7.66 -31.10
CA SER A 182 -9.28 -6.69 -30.81
C SER A 182 -8.15 -6.78 -31.83
N SER A 183 -7.41 -5.68 -32.00
CA SER A 183 -6.32 -5.60 -32.98
C SER A 183 -5.13 -4.79 -32.49
N ARG A 184 -3.95 -5.14 -33.01
CA ARG A 184 -2.69 -4.40 -32.83
C ARG A 184 -2.14 -4.03 -34.21
N ALA A 185 -1.62 -2.81 -34.32
CA ALA A 185 -1.00 -2.32 -35.54
C ALA A 185 0.48 -2.74 -35.65
N ALA A 186 0.99 -2.92 -36.88
CA ALA A 186 2.38 -3.29 -37.17
C ALA A 186 3.42 -2.21 -36.82
N ASN A 187 3.02 -1.10 -36.21
CA ASN A 187 3.90 -0.02 -35.76
C ASN A 187 4.24 -0.07 -34.26
N TYR A 188 3.78 -1.10 -33.53
CA TYR A 188 4.06 -1.30 -32.11
C TYR A 188 5.19 -2.33 -31.89
N ARG A 189 6.38 -1.90 -31.48
CA ARG A 189 7.60 -2.75 -31.43
C ARG A 189 7.71 -3.73 -30.26
N LEU A 190 6.86 -3.59 -29.24
CA LEU A 190 6.83 -4.49 -28.08
C LEU A 190 5.82 -5.65 -28.23
N GLY A 191 5.19 -5.81 -29.40
CA GLY A 191 4.28 -6.91 -29.67
C GLY A 191 4.28 -7.29 -31.16
N GLY A 192 4.15 -8.57 -31.45
CA GLY A 192 4.30 -9.11 -32.79
C GLY A 192 4.73 -10.56 -32.77
N ARG A 193 5.43 -11.01 -33.80
CA ARG A 193 5.84 -12.40 -33.93
C ARG A 193 7.21 -12.65 -33.29
N GLU A 194 7.30 -13.73 -32.52
CA GLU A 194 8.57 -14.21 -31.98
C GLU A 194 9.36 -14.99 -33.04
N TYR A 195 10.67 -14.73 -33.10
CA TYR A 195 11.63 -15.45 -33.95
C TYR A 195 12.89 -15.81 -33.16
N ASP A 196 13.31 -17.08 -33.24
CA ASP A 196 14.65 -17.54 -32.84
C ASP A 196 15.69 -16.90 -33.78
N ILE A 197 16.71 -16.27 -33.20
CA ILE A 197 17.67 -15.42 -33.94
C ILE A 197 18.59 -16.27 -34.86
N GLU A 198 18.93 -17.48 -34.43
CA GLU A 198 19.84 -18.38 -35.16
C GLU A 198 19.16 -18.96 -36.41
N THR A 199 17.93 -19.44 -36.26
CA THR A 199 17.13 -20.09 -37.31
C THR A 199 16.55 -19.08 -38.30
N GLN A 200 16.03 -17.94 -37.83
CA GLN A 200 15.40 -16.95 -38.71
C GLN A 200 16.43 -16.09 -39.47
N TYR A 201 17.53 -15.71 -38.82
CA TYR A 201 18.49 -14.76 -39.39
C TYR A 201 19.88 -15.36 -39.70
N GLY A 202 20.14 -16.62 -39.33
CA GLY A 202 21.45 -17.26 -39.53
C GLY A 202 22.55 -16.67 -38.63
N LEU A 203 22.15 -16.16 -37.46
CA LEU A 203 23.00 -15.45 -36.51
C LEU A 203 23.03 -16.22 -35.18
N ARG A 204 24.09 -17.01 -34.95
CA ARG A 204 24.21 -17.80 -33.73
C ARG A 204 24.86 -16.95 -32.64
N VAL A 205 24.14 -16.68 -31.54
CA VAL A 205 24.74 -16.07 -30.35
C VAL A 205 25.72 -17.07 -29.73
N ARG A 206 27.02 -16.75 -29.73
CA ARG A 206 28.08 -17.52 -29.06
C ARG A 206 28.22 -17.09 -27.60
N ASN A 207 28.41 -15.79 -27.40
CA ASN A 207 28.66 -15.19 -26.09
C ASN A 207 27.69 -14.03 -25.84
N HIS A 208 27.51 -13.70 -24.57
CA HIS A 208 26.67 -12.61 -24.12
C HIS A 208 27.29 -11.96 -22.87
N PHE A 209 27.07 -10.66 -22.68
CA PHE A 209 27.57 -9.88 -21.55
C PHE A 209 26.48 -8.92 -21.05
N GLY A 210 26.39 -8.67 -19.75
CA GLY A 210 25.37 -7.79 -19.15
C GLY A 210 23.97 -8.40 -19.01
N ALA A 211 23.84 -9.72 -19.17
CA ALA A 211 22.60 -10.46 -18.94
C ALA A 211 22.41 -10.94 -17.48
N GLY A 212 23.49 -10.98 -16.70
CA GLY A 212 23.50 -11.08 -15.24
C GLY A 212 22.95 -9.80 -14.57
N SER A 213 22.94 -9.75 -13.23
CA SER A 213 22.45 -8.60 -12.45
C SER A 213 22.89 -7.24 -13.05
N PRO A 214 21.98 -6.24 -13.14
CA PRO A 214 22.31 -4.94 -13.70
C PRO A 214 23.31 -4.16 -12.85
N ASP A 215 23.93 -3.16 -13.47
CA ASP A 215 24.90 -2.27 -12.80
C ASP A 215 24.23 -1.44 -11.70
N HIS A 216 24.99 -1.21 -10.64
CA HIS A 216 24.50 -0.64 -9.39
C HIS A 216 25.42 0.49 -8.90
N GLU A 217 24.83 1.59 -8.47
CA GLU A 217 25.53 2.79 -8.01
C GLU A 217 25.16 3.09 -6.57
N VAL A 218 26.12 2.88 -5.68
CA VAL A 218 26.00 3.20 -4.25
C VAL A 218 26.22 4.70 -4.10
N MET A 219 25.18 5.45 -3.74
CA MET A 219 25.29 6.88 -3.44
C MET A 219 25.74 7.09 -2.00
N THR A 220 26.82 7.83 -1.80
CA THR A 220 27.34 8.18 -0.48
C THR A 220 27.49 9.70 -0.32
N GLN A 221 27.53 10.17 0.93
CA GLN A 221 27.88 11.54 1.30
C GLN A 221 29.08 11.51 2.23
N ASP A 222 30.18 12.16 1.86
CA ASP A 222 31.39 12.20 2.67
C ASP A 222 31.16 12.93 4.01
N LEU A 223 31.71 12.36 5.09
CA LEU A 223 31.64 12.95 6.42
C LEU A 223 32.63 14.12 6.52
N ALA A 224 32.13 15.34 6.71
CA ALA A 224 32.95 16.56 6.64
C ALA A 224 34.13 16.63 7.63
N LEU A 225 34.09 15.86 8.73
CA LEU A 225 35.10 15.88 9.81
C LEU A 225 35.53 14.48 10.27
N GLN A 226 35.12 13.41 9.59
CA GLN A 226 35.43 12.02 9.95
C GLN A 226 35.81 11.23 8.69
N PRO A 227 36.69 10.20 8.78
CA PRO A 227 36.96 9.33 7.65
C PRO A 227 35.72 8.54 7.22
N GLY A 228 35.49 8.46 5.91
CA GLY A 228 34.40 7.69 5.31
C GLY A 228 33.18 8.54 4.93
N SER A 229 32.12 7.85 4.54
CA SER A 229 30.93 8.44 3.94
C SER A 229 29.67 7.77 4.49
N VAL A 230 28.60 8.54 4.65
CA VAL A 230 27.27 8.01 4.98
C VAL A 230 26.67 7.42 3.70
N TYR A 231 26.21 6.18 3.77
CA TYR A 231 25.36 5.60 2.72
C TYR A 231 24.06 6.39 2.63
N LEU A 232 23.73 6.90 1.45
CA LEU A 232 22.47 7.62 1.20
C LEU A 232 21.39 6.65 0.70
N ARG A 233 21.69 5.96 -0.39
CA ARG A 233 20.82 5.02 -1.09
C ARG A 233 21.58 4.32 -2.21
N ASP A 234 20.95 3.32 -2.79
CA ASP A 234 21.37 2.71 -4.03
C ASP A 234 20.56 3.19 -5.23
N ARG A 235 21.16 3.09 -6.43
CA ARG A 235 20.49 3.24 -7.72
C ARG A 235 20.89 2.12 -8.67
N ILE A 236 19.91 1.37 -9.15
CA ILE A 236 20.09 0.46 -10.28
C ILE A 236 20.11 1.30 -11.56
N ASN A 237 21.15 1.13 -12.37
CA ASN A 237 21.35 1.86 -13.62
C ASN A 237 20.83 1.05 -14.83
N ALA A 238 20.58 1.73 -15.95
CA ALA A 238 20.19 1.10 -17.21
C ALA A 238 21.24 0.08 -17.69
N ARG A 239 20.82 -1.12 -18.08
CA ARG A 239 21.74 -2.23 -18.42
C ARG A 239 22.28 -2.10 -19.84
N THR A 240 23.55 -2.40 -20.04
CA THR A 240 24.11 -2.65 -21.39
C THR A 240 24.22 -4.16 -21.63
N LEU A 241 23.37 -4.69 -22.52
CA LEU A 241 23.44 -6.07 -22.99
C LEU A 241 24.27 -6.13 -24.27
N THR A 242 25.29 -6.99 -24.34
CA THR A 242 26.05 -7.25 -25.58
C THR A 242 25.87 -8.69 -26.00
N LEU A 243 25.42 -8.92 -27.23
CA LEU A 243 25.30 -10.24 -27.85
C LEU A 243 26.38 -10.38 -28.93
N VAL A 244 27.26 -11.38 -28.78
CA VAL A 244 28.28 -11.72 -29.78
C VAL A 244 27.76 -12.86 -30.64
N MET A 245 27.52 -12.57 -31.91
CA MET A 245 26.90 -13.50 -32.87
C MET A 245 27.82 -13.83 -34.03
N ASP A 246 27.93 -15.12 -34.38
CA ASP A 246 28.56 -15.51 -35.64
C ASP A 246 27.54 -15.54 -36.78
N ASN A 247 27.98 -15.20 -37.97
CA ASN A 247 27.18 -15.39 -39.18
C ASN A 247 27.47 -16.74 -39.81
N ASN A 248 26.51 -17.66 -39.81
CA ASN A 248 26.68 -19.01 -40.38
C ASN A 248 26.61 -19.04 -41.92
N SER A 249 27.19 -18.04 -42.62
CA SER A 249 27.12 -17.89 -44.08
C SER A 249 28.43 -18.21 -44.77
N THR A 250 28.34 -18.99 -45.84
CA THR A 250 29.49 -19.38 -46.69
C THR A 250 29.79 -18.38 -47.80
N SER A 251 29.07 -17.25 -47.89
CA SER A 251 29.28 -16.24 -48.94
C SER A 251 29.11 -14.81 -48.43
N LEU A 252 29.81 -13.86 -49.05
CA LEU A 252 29.74 -12.44 -48.70
C LEU A 252 28.33 -11.85 -48.96
N ALA A 253 27.69 -12.29 -50.04
CA ALA A 253 26.32 -11.91 -50.35
C ALA A 253 25.31 -12.42 -49.30
N GLY A 254 25.47 -13.66 -48.83
CA GLY A 254 24.66 -14.21 -47.74
C GLY A 254 24.89 -13.51 -46.41
N LEU A 255 26.15 -13.18 -46.08
CA LEU A 255 26.52 -12.40 -44.89
C LEU A 255 25.84 -11.02 -44.91
N HIS A 256 25.92 -10.29 -46.03
CA HIS A 256 25.27 -8.99 -46.21
C HIS A 256 23.73 -9.09 -46.14
N SER A 257 23.14 -10.09 -46.77
CA SER A 257 21.69 -10.30 -46.77
C SER A 257 21.14 -10.51 -45.35
N ARG A 258 21.77 -11.40 -44.57
CA ARG A 258 21.39 -11.68 -43.18
C ARG A 258 21.57 -10.47 -42.27
N ARG A 259 22.69 -9.76 -42.38
CA ARG A 259 22.93 -8.53 -41.61
C ARG A 259 21.91 -7.43 -41.93
N LYS A 260 21.52 -7.28 -43.21
CA LYS A 260 20.45 -6.36 -43.63
C LYS A 260 19.09 -6.77 -43.07
N ALA A 261 18.75 -8.06 -43.14
CA ALA A 261 17.50 -8.59 -42.61
C ALA A 261 17.34 -8.32 -41.11
N PHE A 262 18.37 -8.61 -40.31
CA PHE A 262 18.34 -8.35 -38.87
C PHE A 262 18.43 -6.85 -38.53
N TRP A 263 19.26 -6.08 -39.25
CA TRP A 263 19.34 -4.62 -39.08
C TRP A 263 17.99 -3.94 -39.25
N ASN A 264 17.21 -4.34 -40.26
CA ASN A 264 15.86 -3.81 -40.48
C ASN A 264 14.92 -4.00 -39.28
N VAL A 265 15.14 -5.02 -38.44
CA VAL A 265 14.36 -5.28 -37.23
C VAL A 265 14.84 -4.46 -36.03
N ILE A 266 16.17 -4.31 -35.86
CA ILE A 266 16.75 -3.68 -34.66
C ILE A 266 16.99 -2.17 -34.78
N LYS A 267 17.08 -1.62 -36.00
CA LYS A 267 17.47 -0.21 -36.21
C LYS A 267 16.53 0.78 -35.50
N PRO A 268 17.04 1.92 -34.96
CA PRO A 268 16.21 2.89 -34.24
C PRO A 268 15.07 3.48 -35.07
N ASP A 269 15.29 3.62 -36.38
CA ASP A 269 14.39 4.19 -37.38
C ASP A 269 13.54 3.13 -38.12
N ALA A 270 13.42 1.91 -37.59
CA ALA A 270 12.57 0.88 -38.20
C ALA A 270 11.10 1.30 -38.22
N LEU A 271 10.66 2.02 -37.18
CA LEU A 271 9.32 2.59 -37.00
C LEU A 271 9.44 3.94 -36.27
N GLY A 272 8.41 4.78 -36.39
CA GLY A 272 8.37 6.09 -35.76
C GLY A 272 8.38 6.06 -34.23
N GLY A 273 8.83 7.17 -33.63
CA GLY A 273 8.82 7.38 -32.17
C GLY A 273 9.97 6.73 -31.40
N GLY A 274 10.93 6.08 -32.08
CA GLY A 274 12.11 5.51 -31.43
C GLY A 274 11.75 4.49 -30.34
N GLN A 275 10.82 3.58 -30.63
CA GLN A 275 10.36 2.57 -29.68
C GLN A 275 11.44 1.50 -29.40
N PRO A 276 11.50 0.94 -28.17
CA PRO A 276 12.28 -0.25 -27.88
C PRO A 276 11.67 -1.49 -28.57
N PHE A 277 12.44 -2.58 -28.66
CA PHE A 277 11.99 -3.90 -29.11
C PHE A 277 12.32 -4.96 -28.06
N LEU A 278 11.61 -6.10 -28.07
CA LEU A 278 11.86 -7.18 -27.12
C LEU A 278 12.94 -8.14 -27.64
N ILE A 279 13.92 -8.42 -26.79
CA ILE A 279 14.81 -9.59 -26.89
C ILE A 279 14.38 -10.59 -25.83
N GLY A 280 14.25 -11.86 -26.21
CA GLY A 280 13.91 -12.97 -25.32
C GLY A 280 15.07 -13.93 -25.13
N TYR A 281 15.11 -14.57 -23.96
CA TYR A 281 15.99 -15.70 -23.65
C TYR A 281 15.18 -16.88 -23.10
N SER A 282 15.35 -18.05 -23.71
CA SER A 282 14.84 -19.35 -23.24
C SER A 282 16.05 -20.22 -22.94
N GLY A 283 16.36 -20.42 -21.66
CA GLY A 283 17.54 -21.18 -21.24
C GLY A 283 17.46 -22.68 -21.54
N ALA A 284 18.52 -23.42 -21.21
CA ALA A 284 18.58 -24.85 -21.46
C ALA A 284 17.65 -25.61 -20.49
N ALA A 285 16.49 -26.04 -21.00
CA ALA A 285 15.39 -26.69 -20.26
C ALA A 285 14.45 -25.78 -19.45
N SER A 286 14.58 -24.45 -19.55
CA SER A 286 13.52 -23.57 -19.04
C SER A 286 12.24 -23.71 -19.88
N GLY A 287 11.12 -23.94 -19.20
CA GLY A 287 9.79 -23.99 -19.82
C GLY A 287 9.22 -22.63 -20.23
N LYS A 288 10.00 -21.55 -20.07
CA LYS A 288 9.56 -20.16 -20.29
C LYS A 288 10.61 -19.34 -21.04
N THR A 289 10.18 -18.16 -21.49
CA THR A 289 11.07 -17.13 -22.05
C THR A 289 11.05 -15.94 -21.10
N VAL A 290 12.21 -15.37 -20.79
CA VAL A 290 12.32 -14.07 -20.14
C VAL A 290 12.65 -13.01 -21.20
N TYR A 291 12.03 -11.84 -21.15
CA TYR A 291 12.18 -10.77 -22.13
C TYR A 291 12.75 -9.49 -21.51
N SER A 292 13.47 -8.70 -22.28
CA SER A 292 13.87 -7.34 -21.89
C SER A 292 13.61 -6.36 -23.05
N ALA A 293 13.12 -5.17 -22.71
CA ALA A 293 12.80 -4.11 -23.65
C ALA A 293 14.06 -3.28 -23.95
N VAL A 294 14.66 -3.52 -25.10
CA VAL A 294 15.98 -3.00 -25.47
C VAL A 294 15.93 -1.99 -26.62
N ARG A 295 16.97 -1.18 -26.69
CA ARG A 295 17.26 -0.23 -27.77
C ARG A 295 18.60 -0.57 -28.39
N TYR A 296 18.75 -0.38 -29.70
CA TYR A 296 20.05 -0.46 -30.35
C TYR A 296 21.00 0.61 -29.78
N ALA A 297 22.17 0.21 -29.29
CA ALA A 297 23.13 1.06 -28.59
C ALA A 297 24.54 1.05 -29.21
N GLY A 298 24.70 0.45 -30.40
CA GLY A 298 25.96 0.41 -31.14
C GLY A 298 26.46 -1.01 -31.42
N GLY A 299 27.74 -1.10 -31.80
CA GLY A 299 28.29 -2.31 -32.41
C GLY A 299 27.74 -2.50 -33.83
N TRP A 300 27.47 -3.74 -34.22
CA TRP A 300 26.92 -4.13 -35.53
C TRP A 300 27.80 -3.78 -36.77
N GLY A 301 28.97 -3.18 -36.56
CA GLY A 301 30.00 -2.93 -37.57
C GLY A 301 30.74 -4.20 -38.01
N ILE A 302 31.64 -4.06 -39.00
CA ILE A 302 32.66 -5.06 -39.33
C ILE A 302 33.98 -4.54 -38.79
N GLU A 303 34.45 -5.11 -37.69
CA GLU A 303 35.76 -4.81 -37.10
C GLU A 303 36.63 -6.05 -37.18
N GLY A 304 37.05 -6.39 -38.41
CA GLY A 304 37.81 -7.60 -38.71
C GLY A 304 38.18 -7.70 -40.20
N GLY A 305 39.36 -8.27 -40.50
CA GLY A 305 39.97 -8.25 -41.83
C GLY A 305 39.21 -9.07 -42.87
N LEU A 306 38.45 -8.39 -43.73
CA LEU A 306 37.85 -9.01 -44.91
C LEU A 306 38.93 -9.36 -45.95
N ILE A 307 38.94 -10.65 -46.32
CA ILE A 307 39.54 -11.24 -47.54
C ILE A 307 41.05 -11.53 -47.48
N SER A 308 41.37 -12.81 -47.25
CA SER A 308 42.47 -13.47 -47.97
C SER A 308 41.89 -14.12 -49.24
N PRO A 309 42.46 -13.96 -50.45
CA PRO A 309 41.84 -14.43 -51.70
C PRO A 309 41.49 -15.93 -51.79
N ASN A 310 42.09 -16.76 -50.94
CA ASN A 310 41.92 -18.23 -50.91
C ASN A 310 41.22 -18.77 -49.65
N ARG A 311 40.65 -17.93 -48.77
CA ARG A 311 39.74 -18.40 -47.71
C ARG A 311 38.31 -18.05 -48.08
N ALA A 312 37.40 -19.02 -47.95
CA ALA A 312 35.98 -18.71 -47.85
C ALA A 312 35.78 -17.65 -46.74
N VAL A 313 34.76 -16.79 -46.90
CA VAL A 313 34.38 -15.80 -45.87
C VAL A 313 34.42 -16.50 -44.52
N GLU A 314 35.23 -15.98 -43.59
CA GLU A 314 35.47 -16.71 -42.34
C GLU A 314 34.13 -17.01 -41.69
N ALA A 315 33.84 -18.31 -41.52
CA ALA A 315 32.56 -18.80 -41.00
C ALA A 315 32.34 -18.39 -39.52
N ASP A 316 33.35 -17.73 -38.96
CA ASP A 316 33.48 -17.18 -37.62
C ASP A 316 33.57 -15.65 -37.63
N ALA A 317 33.06 -14.97 -38.67
CA ALA A 317 32.94 -13.51 -38.70
C ALA A 317 31.92 -13.03 -37.64
N SER A 318 32.39 -12.94 -36.39
CA SER A 318 31.59 -12.55 -35.23
C SER A 318 31.27 -11.05 -35.24
N VAL A 319 30.04 -10.71 -34.91
CA VAL A 319 29.56 -9.32 -34.77
C VAL A 319 29.01 -9.14 -33.36
N ALA A 320 29.56 -8.15 -32.64
CA ALA A 320 29.00 -7.71 -31.37
C ALA A 320 27.85 -6.72 -31.60
N LEU A 321 26.65 -7.06 -31.14
CA LEU A 321 25.51 -6.15 -31.05
C LEU A 321 25.43 -5.61 -29.62
N ARG A 322 25.49 -4.28 -29.45
CA ARG A 322 25.25 -3.62 -28.16
C ARG A 322 23.82 -3.12 -28.08
N LEU A 323 23.18 -3.40 -26.96
CA LEU A 323 21.80 -3.08 -26.63
C LEU A 323 21.76 -2.36 -25.29
N LEU A 324 20.87 -1.38 -25.16
CA LEU A 324 20.60 -0.67 -23.91
C LEU A 324 19.18 -1.02 -23.45
N ALA A 325 19.05 -1.64 -22.29
CA ALA A 325 17.77 -1.80 -21.60
C ALA A 325 17.63 -0.66 -20.60
N VAL A 326 16.76 0.31 -20.91
CA VAL A 326 16.51 1.49 -20.04
C VAL A 326 15.79 1.06 -18.78
N ASP A 327 14.83 0.14 -18.94
CA ASP A 327 14.40 -0.74 -17.87
C ASP A 327 15.43 -1.89 -17.78
N PRO A 328 16.18 -2.01 -16.67
CA PRO A 328 17.33 -2.89 -16.59
C PRO A 328 16.96 -4.36 -16.35
N PHE A 329 15.69 -4.73 -16.18
CA PHE A 329 15.29 -6.07 -15.74
C PHE A 329 14.89 -7.02 -16.88
N TRP A 330 14.72 -8.29 -16.51
CA TRP A 330 14.09 -9.33 -17.32
C TRP A 330 12.69 -9.62 -16.81
N TYR A 331 11.73 -9.78 -17.72
CA TYR A 331 10.33 -10.07 -17.43
C TYR A 331 9.97 -11.47 -17.93
N ALA A 332 9.48 -12.34 -17.05
CA ALA A 332 8.99 -13.65 -17.46
C ALA A 332 7.77 -13.55 -18.39
N ASP A 333 7.56 -14.55 -19.24
CA ASP A 333 6.25 -14.82 -19.86
C ASP A 333 5.25 -15.38 -18.82
N ASP A 334 5.09 -14.70 -17.67
CA ASP A 334 4.27 -15.12 -16.53
C ASP A 334 3.84 -13.91 -15.66
N ALA A 335 2.82 -14.11 -14.83
CA ALA A 335 2.31 -13.10 -13.90
C ALA A 335 1.91 -13.72 -12.56
N GLU A 336 1.92 -12.89 -11.52
CA GLU A 336 1.43 -13.21 -10.18
C GLU A 336 0.27 -12.28 -9.84
N SER A 337 -0.64 -12.77 -8.99
CA SER A 337 -1.82 -12.04 -8.53
C SER A 337 -2.04 -12.29 -7.05
N ALA A 338 -2.53 -11.28 -6.33
CA ALA A 338 -2.99 -11.39 -4.96
C ALA A 338 -4.30 -10.63 -4.78
N THR A 339 -5.27 -11.24 -4.11
CA THR A 339 -6.45 -10.53 -3.57
C THR A 339 -6.03 -9.80 -2.32
N ILE A 340 -6.30 -8.50 -2.25
CA ILE A 340 -5.98 -7.65 -1.11
C ILE A 340 -7.24 -7.49 -0.25
N ASP A 341 -7.15 -7.97 0.99
CA ASP A 341 -8.06 -7.54 2.05
C ASP A 341 -7.80 -6.07 2.39
N TYR A 342 -8.89 -5.32 2.50
CA TYR A 342 -8.94 -3.88 2.69
C TYR A 342 -9.78 -3.44 3.89
N GLN A 343 -10.41 -4.39 4.61
CA GLN A 343 -11.15 -4.06 5.83
C GLN A 343 -11.35 -5.27 6.77
N ASP A 344 -10.77 -5.15 7.97
CA ASP A 344 -11.05 -6.03 9.11
C ASP A 344 -12.18 -5.48 10.00
N SER A 345 -12.89 -6.39 10.68
CA SER A 345 -13.95 -6.06 11.66
C SER A 345 -13.52 -6.45 13.07
N ILE A 346 -13.43 -5.46 13.96
CA ILE A 346 -12.96 -5.61 15.34
C ILE A 346 -14.17 -5.45 16.28
N ALA A 347 -14.81 -6.58 16.59
CA ALA A 347 -16.00 -6.64 17.43
C ALA A 347 -15.71 -6.43 18.92
N SER A 348 -16.75 -6.06 19.68
CA SER A 348 -16.72 -5.91 21.14
C SER A 348 -15.61 -4.99 21.66
N ASN A 349 -15.29 -3.95 20.91
CA ASN A 349 -14.36 -2.93 21.34
C ASN A 349 -15.03 -2.00 22.37
N ASN A 350 -14.42 -1.86 23.54
CA ASN A 350 -14.92 -1.04 24.63
C ASN A 350 -13.90 0.05 25.00
N TYR A 351 -14.21 1.30 24.62
CA TYR A 351 -13.53 2.55 25.00
C TYR A 351 -12.05 2.72 24.60
N ALA A 352 -11.40 1.72 24.01
CA ALA A 352 -10.02 1.86 23.52
C ALA A 352 -9.65 0.84 22.43
N LEU A 353 -8.85 1.28 21.46
CA LEU A 353 -8.32 0.49 20.35
C LEU A 353 -6.81 0.73 20.20
N ALA A 354 -6.04 -0.29 19.79
CA ALA A 354 -4.60 -0.17 19.60
C ALA A 354 -4.13 -0.70 18.24
N ARG A 355 -3.30 0.08 17.54
CA ARG A 355 -2.53 -0.33 16.36
C ARG A 355 -1.17 -0.81 16.84
N ILE A 356 -0.89 -2.11 16.82
CA ILE A 356 0.38 -2.69 17.28
C ILE A 356 0.98 -3.52 16.14
N GLY A 357 2.26 -3.32 15.83
CA GLY A 357 2.92 -4.02 14.73
C GLY A 357 2.22 -3.86 13.37
N GLY A 358 1.56 -2.72 13.15
CA GLY A 358 0.80 -2.41 11.94
C GLY A 358 -0.63 -2.99 11.85
N ALA A 359 -1.11 -3.73 12.86
CA ALA A 359 -2.51 -4.18 12.95
C ALA A 359 -3.27 -3.47 14.06
N TRP A 360 -4.51 -3.06 13.76
CA TRP A 360 -5.47 -2.66 14.78
C TRP A 360 -6.04 -3.88 15.51
N GLN A 361 -6.16 -3.79 16.83
CA GLN A 361 -6.68 -4.86 17.68
C GLN A 361 -7.28 -4.32 18.98
N ASN A 362 -8.11 -5.16 19.62
CA ASN A 362 -8.63 -4.92 20.97
C ASN A 362 -7.54 -5.09 22.04
N LEU A 363 -7.66 -4.32 23.13
CA LEU A 363 -6.89 -4.52 24.35
C LEU A 363 -7.63 -5.50 25.28
N GLY A 364 -7.60 -6.79 24.93
CA GLY A 364 -8.38 -7.82 25.60
C GLY A 364 -9.89 -7.61 25.42
N THR A 365 -10.68 -7.68 26.50
CA THR A 365 -12.11 -7.31 26.47
C THR A 365 -12.38 -5.79 26.61
N GLY A 366 -11.33 -4.96 26.59
CA GLY A 366 -11.42 -3.51 26.72
C GLY A 366 -11.69 -3.04 28.15
N PHE A 367 -12.17 -1.81 28.30
CA PHE A 367 -12.48 -1.18 29.58
C PHE A 367 -13.98 -1.29 29.91
N ASN A 368 -14.37 -1.14 31.18
CA ASN A 368 -15.78 -1.03 31.56
C ASN A 368 -16.31 0.41 31.60
N GLY A 369 -15.48 1.40 31.24
CA GLY A 369 -15.84 2.81 31.15
C GLY A 369 -14.78 3.62 30.41
N ILE A 370 -15.03 4.93 30.30
CA ILE A 370 -14.34 5.84 29.37
C ILE A 370 -12.84 5.98 29.71
N VAL A 371 -11.97 5.81 28.72
CA VAL A 371 -10.55 6.17 28.79
C VAL A 371 -10.41 7.64 28.39
N ILE A 372 -9.86 8.47 29.28
CA ILE A 372 -9.85 9.93 29.15
C ILE A 372 -8.45 10.47 28.83
N CYS A 373 -7.42 9.89 29.43
CA CYS A 373 -6.04 10.31 29.24
C CYS A 373 -5.10 9.10 29.10
N SER A 374 -3.95 9.33 28.48
CA SER A 374 -2.86 8.35 28.46
C SER A 374 -1.50 9.04 28.48
N ALA A 375 -0.50 8.32 29.00
CA ALA A 375 0.88 8.81 29.09
C ALA A 375 1.86 7.68 28.73
N ILE A 376 3.01 8.05 28.18
CA ILE A 376 4.02 7.09 27.69
C ILE A 376 5.25 7.15 28.59
N ASP A 377 5.56 6.04 29.26
CA ASP A 377 6.88 5.80 29.82
C ASP A 377 7.77 5.23 28.71
N LYS A 378 8.62 6.10 28.16
CA LYS A 378 9.55 5.78 27.07
C LYS A 378 10.70 4.87 27.52
N GLU A 379 11.07 4.87 28.80
CA GLU A 379 12.16 4.05 29.32
C GLU A 379 11.75 2.59 29.46
N ARG A 380 10.50 2.36 29.91
CA ARG A 380 9.95 1.01 30.16
C ARG A 380 9.05 0.50 29.03
N GLY A 381 8.82 1.31 27.99
CA GLY A 381 7.98 0.96 26.84
C GLY A 381 6.50 0.76 27.20
N ARG A 382 5.97 1.56 28.14
CA ARG A 382 4.60 1.41 28.67
C ARG A 382 3.69 2.56 28.26
N VAL A 383 2.43 2.24 28.00
CA VAL A 383 1.35 3.22 27.89
C VAL A 383 0.42 3.07 29.08
N TYR A 384 0.38 4.11 29.90
CA TYR A 384 -0.56 4.28 31.00
C TYR A 384 -1.88 4.84 30.47
N PHE A 385 -2.99 4.38 31.04
CA PHE A 385 -4.35 4.81 30.73
C PHE A 385 -5.02 5.30 32.02
N GLY A 386 -5.73 6.43 31.93
CA GLY A 386 -6.51 7.01 33.01
C GLY A 386 -7.93 7.36 32.55
N GLY A 387 -8.91 7.20 33.43
CA GLY A 387 -10.30 7.57 33.13
C GLY A 387 -11.31 7.06 34.13
N SER A 388 -12.56 6.96 33.66
CA SER A 388 -13.74 6.59 34.45
C SER A 388 -14.05 5.10 34.29
N PHE A 389 -13.12 4.23 34.69
CA PHE A 389 -13.26 2.77 34.65
C PHE A 389 -12.80 2.12 35.96
N THR A 390 -13.44 1.02 36.35
CA THR A 390 -13.00 0.20 37.50
C THR A 390 -12.30 -1.08 37.05
N THR A 391 -12.64 -1.61 35.87
CA THR A 391 -12.01 -2.81 35.31
C THR A 391 -11.52 -2.62 33.87
N ALA A 392 -10.43 -3.31 33.54
CA ALA A 392 -9.85 -3.38 32.21
C ALA A 392 -9.41 -4.82 31.92
N ASN A 393 -9.88 -5.41 30.81
CA ASN A 393 -9.76 -6.83 30.50
C ASN A 393 -10.18 -7.76 31.68
N GLY A 394 -11.23 -7.38 32.41
CA GLY A 394 -11.70 -8.08 33.62
C GLY A 394 -10.84 -7.92 34.88
N VAL A 395 -9.67 -7.27 34.80
CA VAL A 395 -8.81 -6.95 35.96
C VAL A 395 -9.34 -5.70 36.67
N THR A 396 -9.52 -5.73 37.98
CA THR A 396 -9.82 -4.54 38.79
C THR A 396 -8.57 -3.65 38.86
N VAL A 397 -8.69 -2.43 38.33
CA VAL A 397 -7.58 -1.48 38.20
C VAL A 397 -7.86 -0.11 38.83
N ASN A 398 -9.15 0.27 38.97
CA ASN A 398 -9.62 1.52 39.56
C ASN A 398 -8.91 2.77 39.02
N GLY A 399 -9.40 3.27 37.89
CA GLY A 399 -9.05 4.58 37.31
C GLY A 399 -7.70 4.66 36.59
N VAL A 400 -6.69 3.84 36.94
CA VAL A 400 -5.35 3.87 36.32
C VAL A 400 -4.80 2.47 36.06
N THR A 401 -4.27 2.24 34.86
CA THR A 401 -3.59 0.99 34.49
C THR A 401 -2.55 1.20 33.39
N TYR A 402 -1.77 0.17 33.05
CA TYR A 402 -1.02 0.09 31.81
C TYR A 402 -1.18 -1.29 31.14
N TRP A 403 -1.07 -1.34 29.82
CA TRP A 403 -1.08 -2.58 29.05
C TRP A 403 0.33 -3.20 29.03
N ASN A 404 0.44 -4.50 29.31
CA ASN A 404 1.74 -5.21 29.36
C ASN A 404 2.06 -6.07 28.12
N GLY A 405 1.22 -6.01 27.08
CA GLY A 405 1.29 -6.87 25.89
C GLY A 405 0.21 -7.95 25.85
N THR A 406 -0.25 -8.42 27.01
CA THR A 406 -1.22 -9.53 27.12
C THR A 406 -2.43 -9.17 28.00
N THR A 407 -2.25 -8.34 29.02
CA THR A 407 -3.33 -7.88 29.90
C THR A 407 -3.01 -6.52 30.53
N PHE A 408 -3.97 -5.97 31.27
CA PHE A 408 -3.81 -4.76 32.05
C PHE A 408 -3.22 -5.05 33.44
N VAL A 409 -2.37 -4.15 33.92
CA VAL A 409 -1.72 -4.23 35.24
C VAL A 409 -2.31 -3.18 36.17
N ALA A 410 -2.78 -3.62 37.33
CA ALA A 410 -3.30 -2.74 38.37
C ALA A 410 -2.18 -2.00 39.12
N MET A 411 -2.45 -0.75 39.50
CA MET A 411 -1.49 0.11 40.18
C MET A 411 -1.67 -0.02 41.71
N GLY A 412 -1.05 -1.05 42.29
CA GLY A 412 -1.04 -1.31 43.73
C GLY A 412 -2.11 -2.29 44.21
N ALA A 413 -2.15 -2.52 45.52
CA ALA A 413 -3.06 -3.48 46.14
C ALA A 413 -4.49 -2.92 46.20
N THR A 414 -5.32 -3.35 45.23
CA THR A 414 -6.80 -3.27 45.12
C THR A 414 -7.52 -1.93 45.28
N ALA A 415 -6.93 -0.90 45.88
CA ALA A 415 -7.54 0.42 46.02
C ALA A 415 -7.41 1.28 44.76
N GLY A 416 -6.25 1.27 44.09
CA GLY A 416 -5.97 2.12 42.92
C GLY A 416 -6.21 3.60 43.24
N VAL A 417 -6.92 4.31 42.35
CA VAL A 417 -7.53 5.62 42.67
C VAL A 417 -9.06 5.52 42.57
N ALA A 418 -9.77 6.15 43.51
CA ALA A 418 -11.22 5.97 43.65
C ALA A 418 -11.92 7.19 44.24
N GLY A 419 -13.23 7.29 43.98
CA GLY A 419 -14.04 8.49 44.23
C GLY A 419 -14.03 9.43 43.02
N GLY A 420 -14.67 10.58 43.17
CA GLY A 420 -14.93 11.51 42.06
C GLY A 420 -16.13 11.08 41.20
N ALA A 421 -16.56 11.98 40.32
CA ALA A 421 -17.56 11.70 39.30
C ALA A 421 -16.95 11.04 38.05
N VAL A 422 -15.67 11.29 37.78
CA VAL A 422 -14.95 10.81 36.59
C VAL A 422 -13.66 10.05 36.93
N GLY A 423 -13.04 10.31 38.07
CA GLY A 423 -11.80 9.68 38.49
C GLY A 423 -10.59 10.45 37.97
N VAL A 424 -10.00 10.00 36.86
CA VAL A 424 -8.68 10.49 36.36
C VAL A 424 -8.82 11.24 35.05
N TYR A 425 -8.30 12.47 35.03
CA TYR A 425 -8.29 13.37 33.87
C TYR A 425 -6.92 13.53 33.22
N THR A 426 -5.83 13.35 33.97
CA THR A 426 -4.48 13.60 33.50
C THR A 426 -3.48 12.66 34.14
N ILE A 427 -2.44 12.30 33.37
CA ILE A 427 -1.33 11.46 33.80
C ILE A 427 -0.04 12.06 33.23
N ALA A 428 0.99 12.20 34.06
CA ALA A 428 2.33 12.58 33.65
C ALA A 428 3.37 11.57 34.18
N VAL A 429 4.41 11.29 33.38
CA VAL A 429 5.54 10.45 33.77
C VAL A 429 6.73 11.36 34.10
N ALA A 430 7.25 11.27 35.32
CA ALA A 430 8.41 12.04 35.76
C ALA A 430 9.72 11.48 35.18
N PRO A 431 10.82 12.26 35.12
CA PRO A 431 12.12 11.80 34.63
C PRO A 431 12.74 10.61 35.40
N ASN A 432 12.24 10.27 36.58
CA ASN A 432 12.64 9.08 37.34
C ASN A 432 11.75 7.84 37.06
N GLY A 433 10.76 7.98 36.19
CA GLY A 433 9.75 6.96 35.86
C GLY A 433 8.50 6.96 36.73
N ASP A 434 8.40 7.79 37.77
CA ASP A 434 7.20 7.83 38.62
C ASP A 434 6.00 8.42 37.90
N LEU A 435 4.81 7.91 38.21
CA LEU A 435 3.57 8.38 37.63
C LEU A 435 2.93 9.43 38.54
N TRP A 436 2.57 10.58 37.99
CA TRP A 436 1.68 11.55 38.64
C TRP A 436 0.31 11.47 37.97
N VAL A 437 -0.74 11.42 38.77
CA VAL A 437 -2.13 11.30 38.30
C VAL A 437 -2.98 12.39 38.92
N GLY A 438 -3.81 13.02 38.08
CA GLY A 438 -4.69 14.12 38.43
C GLY A 438 -6.12 13.85 37.99
N GLY A 439 -7.09 14.28 38.79
CA GLY A 439 -8.50 14.27 38.43
C GLY A 439 -9.38 14.80 39.55
N ASP A 440 -10.58 14.23 39.72
CA ASP A 440 -11.54 14.56 40.78
C ASP A 440 -11.70 13.43 41.82
N PHE A 441 -10.79 12.44 41.80
CA PHE A 441 -10.80 11.32 42.74
C PHE A 441 -10.55 11.76 44.19
N THR A 442 -11.22 11.11 45.14
CA THR A 442 -11.13 11.45 46.58
C THR A 442 -10.17 10.55 47.35
N SER A 443 -9.54 9.56 46.71
CA SER A 443 -8.62 8.63 47.35
C SER A 443 -7.62 7.99 46.39
N ALA A 444 -6.42 7.71 46.88
CA ALA A 444 -5.36 6.98 46.18
C ALA A 444 -4.66 6.01 47.14
N GLY A 445 -4.51 4.75 46.74
CA GLY A 445 -3.91 3.70 47.58
C GLY A 445 -4.63 3.45 48.92
N GLY A 446 -5.91 3.84 49.04
CA GLY A 446 -6.68 3.77 50.27
C GLY A 446 -6.50 4.96 51.23
N SER A 447 -5.66 5.94 50.87
CA SER A 447 -5.53 7.22 51.59
C SER A 447 -6.38 8.30 50.93
N THR A 448 -6.88 9.26 51.73
CA THR A 448 -7.58 10.46 51.20
C THR A 448 -6.67 11.24 50.27
N ALA A 449 -7.21 11.67 49.13
CA ALA A 449 -6.54 12.52 48.16
C ALA A 449 -7.53 13.57 47.64
N ASP A 450 -7.06 14.78 47.37
CA ASP A 450 -7.88 15.84 46.74
C ASP A 450 -7.50 15.94 45.27
N GLY A 451 -7.83 14.91 44.49
CA GLY A 451 -7.59 14.87 43.04
C GLY A 451 -6.13 14.71 42.59
N LEU A 452 -5.14 14.62 43.50
CA LEU A 452 -3.71 14.48 43.17
C LEU A 452 -3.04 13.29 43.88
N ALA A 453 -2.30 12.48 43.12
CA ALA A 453 -1.48 11.40 43.67
C ALA A 453 -0.23 11.10 42.82
N ARG A 454 0.80 10.54 43.46
CA ARG A 454 2.01 10.00 42.83
C ARG A 454 2.10 8.50 43.09
N TRP A 455 2.35 7.72 42.05
CA TRP A 455 2.75 6.32 42.15
C TRP A 455 4.28 6.20 42.01
N ASN A 456 4.92 5.69 43.06
CA ASN A 456 6.33 5.35 43.04
C ASN A 456 6.53 4.01 42.30
N VAL A 457 7.09 4.06 41.09
CA VAL A 457 7.24 2.87 40.23
C VAL A 457 8.26 1.87 40.78
N ALA A 458 9.26 2.34 41.53
CA ALA A 458 10.28 1.48 42.13
C ALA A 458 9.79 0.77 43.41
N ALA A 459 9.01 1.46 44.24
CA ALA A 459 8.49 0.92 45.51
C ALA A 459 7.13 0.22 45.38
N GLY A 460 6.38 0.50 44.32
CA GLY A 460 5.03 -0.03 44.14
C GLY A 460 4.00 0.57 45.11
N THR A 461 4.11 1.87 45.42
CA THR A 461 3.30 2.55 46.44
C THR A 461 2.72 3.86 45.94
N TRP A 462 1.51 4.20 46.43
CA TRP A 462 0.90 5.51 46.24
C TRP A 462 1.32 6.50 47.32
N THR A 463 1.44 7.77 46.94
CA THR A 463 1.46 8.94 47.82
C THR A 463 0.29 9.83 47.41
N ALA A 464 -0.64 10.05 48.31
CA ALA A 464 -1.78 10.95 48.11
C ALA A 464 -1.42 12.37 48.58
N PHE A 465 -1.99 13.38 47.93
CA PHE A 465 -1.87 14.79 48.31
C PHE A 465 -3.26 15.38 48.59
N THR A 466 -3.32 16.36 49.49
CA THR A 466 -4.57 16.98 49.98
C THR A 466 -4.34 18.48 50.16
N ASN A 467 -5.32 19.29 49.76
CA ASN A 467 -5.42 20.73 50.05
C ASN A 467 -6.48 21.03 51.13
N GLY A 468 -7.22 20.00 51.57
CA GLY A 468 -8.32 20.12 52.52
C GLY A 468 -9.68 20.41 51.87
N ALA A 469 -9.76 20.43 50.53
CA ALA A 469 -10.97 20.67 49.75
C ALA A 469 -11.29 19.44 48.85
N PRO A 470 -11.93 18.40 49.39
CA PRO A 470 -12.16 17.16 48.66
C PRO A 470 -13.11 17.35 47.47
N GLY A 471 -12.68 16.86 46.31
CA GLY A 471 -13.42 16.95 45.04
C GLY A 471 -12.99 18.08 44.12
N ASP A 472 -11.94 18.84 44.46
CA ASP A 472 -11.27 19.73 43.51
C ASP A 472 -10.74 18.94 42.30
N LEU A 473 -10.85 19.54 41.11
CA LEU A 473 -10.40 18.93 39.85
C LEU A 473 -8.95 19.32 39.54
N ILE A 474 -8.05 18.34 39.48
CA ILE A 474 -6.75 18.47 38.80
C ILE A 474 -6.92 18.02 37.34
N ALA A 475 -7.06 19.00 36.44
CA ALA A 475 -7.32 18.75 35.02
C ALA A 475 -6.04 18.56 34.19
N SER A 476 -4.89 19.03 34.65
CA SER A 476 -3.61 18.94 33.93
C SER A 476 -2.41 18.81 34.86
N ILE A 477 -1.42 18.02 34.45
CA ILE A 477 -0.12 17.89 35.11
C ILE A 477 0.97 17.92 34.02
N ALA A 478 2.04 18.67 34.24
CA ALA A 478 3.25 18.62 33.42
C ALA A 478 4.49 18.57 34.32
N ILE A 479 5.59 17.98 33.86
CA ILE A 479 6.80 17.78 34.66
C ILE A 479 8.03 18.17 33.84
N ASP A 480 8.87 19.02 34.40
CA ASP A 480 10.08 19.51 33.70
C ASP A 480 11.23 18.48 33.72
N LYS A 481 12.30 18.77 32.97
CA LYS A 481 13.47 17.89 32.88
C LYS A 481 14.22 17.71 34.23
N ASN A 482 13.96 18.57 35.21
CA ASN A 482 14.57 18.57 36.53
C ASN A 482 13.69 17.87 37.57
N GLY A 483 12.47 17.46 37.20
CA GLY A 483 11.48 16.84 38.09
C GLY A 483 10.57 17.83 38.83
N LEU A 484 10.56 19.11 38.47
CA LEU A 484 9.58 20.08 38.98
C LEU A 484 8.22 19.77 38.36
N VAL A 485 7.24 19.46 39.22
CA VAL A 485 5.88 19.09 38.83
C VAL A 485 5.01 20.33 38.82
N TYR A 486 4.23 20.56 37.78
CA TYR A 486 3.23 21.61 37.69
C TYR A 486 1.84 20.96 37.68
N ILE A 487 0.94 21.46 38.53
CA ILE A 487 -0.45 21.03 38.60
C ILE A 487 -1.38 22.18 38.18
N GLY A 488 -2.44 21.85 37.44
CA GLY A 488 -3.43 22.80 36.94
C GLY A 488 -4.85 22.27 37.12
N GLY A 489 -5.76 23.10 37.65
CA GLY A 489 -7.06 22.63 38.13
C GLY A 489 -8.06 23.73 38.46
N THR A 490 -9.07 23.40 39.28
CA THR A 490 -10.08 24.34 39.84
C THR A 490 -9.83 24.73 41.30
N PHE A 491 -8.74 24.24 41.89
CA PHE A 491 -8.45 24.39 43.32
C PHE A 491 -8.15 25.83 43.71
N ALA A 492 -8.49 26.17 44.95
CA ALA A 492 -8.08 27.42 45.59
C ALA A 492 -7.00 27.15 46.65
N ASN A 493 -5.98 28.01 46.73
CA ASN A 493 -4.99 28.05 47.81
C ASN A 493 -4.38 26.69 48.19
N TRP A 494 -3.77 25.96 47.24
CA TRP A 494 -3.40 24.53 47.41
C TRP A 494 -2.69 24.18 48.73
N ASP A 495 -1.66 24.92 49.15
CA ASP A 495 -0.96 24.74 50.44
C ASP A 495 -1.19 25.95 51.38
N GLY A 496 -2.41 26.50 51.34
CA GLY A 496 -2.85 27.65 52.15
C GLY A 496 -2.42 29.03 51.65
N ASN A 497 -1.78 29.11 50.48
CA ASN A 497 -1.25 30.35 49.91
C ASN A 497 -2.16 30.96 48.84
N ALA A 498 -2.53 32.25 49.03
CA ALA A 498 -3.38 33.06 48.15
C ALA A 498 -2.96 33.14 46.67
N ASN A 499 -1.75 32.69 46.32
CA ASN A 499 -1.19 32.77 44.97
C ASN A 499 -1.14 31.41 44.27
N GLU A 500 -1.66 30.35 44.89
CA GLU A 500 -1.71 28.98 44.35
C GLU A 500 -3.09 28.65 43.77
N ASP A 501 -3.86 29.67 43.38
CA ASP A 501 -5.18 29.47 42.76
C ASP A 501 -5.06 28.91 41.35
N ASN A 502 -5.72 27.77 41.13
CA ASN A 502 -5.82 27.00 39.88
C ASN A 502 -4.49 26.48 39.29
N ILE A 503 -3.32 26.94 39.77
CA ILE A 503 -1.99 26.49 39.32
C ILE A 503 -0.97 26.54 40.46
N ALA A 504 -0.20 25.46 40.61
CA ALA A 504 0.91 25.37 41.57
C ALA A 504 2.04 24.50 41.02
N SER A 505 3.23 24.64 41.62
CA SER A 505 4.40 23.78 41.35
C SER A 505 4.78 23.00 42.61
N TYR A 506 5.35 21.80 42.45
CA TYR A 506 5.84 20.95 43.53
C TYR A 506 7.28 20.49 43.27
N ASN A 507 8.17 20.85 44.17
CA ASN A 507 9.63 20.65 44.04
C ASN A 507 10.14 19.33 44.63
N GLY A 508 9.24 18.40 45.01
CA GLY A 508 9.58 17.18 45.75
C GLY A 508 9.46 17.31 47.28
N THR A 509 9.24 18.51 47.82
CA THR A 509 9.10 18.75 49.26
C THR A 509 7.89 19.62 49.63
N ALA A 510 7.64 20.71 48.90
CA ALA A 510 6.57 21.66 49.16
C ALA A 510 5.95 22.15 47.85
N PHE A 511 4.71 22.65 47.94
CA PHE A 511 4.09 23.39 46.84
C PHE A 511 4.53 24.86 46.84
N ALA A 512 4.43 25.51 45.70
CA ALA A 512 4.77 26.92 45.51
C ALA A 512 3.97 27.55 44.36
N PRO A 513 3.63 28.86 44.46
CA PRO A 513 2.83 29.57 43.47
C PRO A 513 3.63 29.85 42.19
N LEU A 514 2.93 29.90 41.05
CA LEU A 514 3.45 30.54 39.85
C LEU A 514 2.93 31.98 39.83
N SER A 515 3.76 32.93 40.26
CA SER A 515 3.40 34.34 40.42
C SER A 515 2.17 34.55 41.33
N THR A 516 1.00 34.82 40.77
CA THR A 516 -0.27 35.11 41.47
C THR A 516 -1.39 34.16 41.05
N GLY A 517 -1.04 32.94 40.64
CA GLY A 517 -2.00 31.94 40.17
C GLY A 517 -2.68 32.29 38.84
N THR A 518 -3.83 31.66 38.59
CA THR A 518 -4.68 31.97 37.42
C THR A 518 -6.15 32.17 37.81
N ASN A 519 -6.88 32.96 37.01
CA ASN A 519 -8.25 33.38 37.31
C ASN A 519 -9.35 32.42 36.78
N GLY A 520 -8.99 31.18 36.49
CA GLY A 520 -9.90 30.15 35.98
C GLY A 520 -9.20 28.83 35.75
N LEU A 521 -9.98 27.81 35.38
CA LEU A 521 -9.50 26.43 35.23
C LEU A 521 -8.37 26.30 34.20
N VAL A 522 -7.21 25.83 34.67
CA VAL A 522 -6.09 25.39 33.83
C VAL A 522 -6.39 23.98 33.30
N ARG A 523 -6.52 23.84 31.99
CA ARG A 523 -6.87 22.57 31.32
C ARG A 523 -5.72 21.90 30.59
N ALA A 524 -4.71 22.68 30.20
CA ALA A 524 -3.55 22.18 29.46
C ALA A 524 -2.27 22.75 30.08
N LEU A 525 -1.35 21.85 30.40
CA LEU A 525 0.02 22.14 30.77
C LEU A 525 0.93 21.27 29.90
N GLU A 526 1.96 21.87 29.31
CA GLU A 526 2.93 21.18 28.47
C GLU A 526 4.32 21.80 28.68
N VAL A 527 5.36 20.98 28.86
CA VAL A 527 6.74 21.49 28.94
C VAL A 527 7.36 21.49 27.55
N GLY A 528 7.98 22.60 27.17
CA GLY A 528 8.65 22.77 25.88
C GLY A 528 9.85 21.86 25.66
N LEU A 529 10.32 21.81 24.42
CA LEU A 529 11.50 21.01 24.04
C LEU A 529 12.81 21.51 24.67
N ASP A 530 12.85 22.72 25.23
CA ASP A 530 13.95 23.21 26.08
C ASP A 530 13.96 22.55 27.48
N GLY A 531 12.89 21.83 27.83
CA GLY A 531 12.69 21.14 29.10
C GLY A 531 12.44 22.06 30.29
N THR A 532 12.11 23.34 30.09
CA THR A 532 11.93 24.35 31.16
C THR A 532 10.80 25.35 30.93
N THR A 533 10.50 25.75 29.69
CA THR A 533 9.37 26.63 29.38
C THR A 533 8.07 25.85 29.54
N LEU A 534 7.17 26.33 30.38
CA LEU A 534 5.85 25.73 30.58
C LEU A 534 4.81 26.48 29.74
N TYR A 535 4.11 25.78 28.86
CA TYR A 535 2.95 26.29 28.14
C TYR A 535 1.68 26.03 28.97
N VAL A 536 0.82 27.04 29.07
CA VAL A 536 -0.38 27.02 29.93
C VAL A 536 -1.61 27.42 29.11
N GLY A 537 -2.63 26.57 29.14
CA GLY A 537 -3.91 26.77 28.47
C GLY A 537 -5.09 26.48 29.38
N GLY A 538 -6.19 27.22 29.21
CA GLY A 538 -7.35 27.07 30.08
C GLY A 538 -8.53 27.99 29.77
N ASN A 539 -9.45 28.08 30.73
CA ASN A 539 -10.62 28.96 30.66
C ASN A 539 -10.38 30.28 31.42
N PHE A 540 -9.30 30.97 31.08
CA PHE A 540 -8.94 32.25 31.68
C PHE A 540 -9.74 33.41 31.08
N THR A 541 -9.86 34.50 31.83
CA THR A 541 -10.51 35.75 31.39
C THR A 541 -9.58 36.93 31.56
N THR A 542 -9.90 38.09 30.95
CA THR A 542 -9.08 39.30 31.05
C THR A 542 -8.84 39.69 32.52
N PRO A 543 -7.60 40.03 32.93
CA PRO A 543 -6.46 40.39 32.08
C PRO A 543 -5.59 39.22 31.58
N GLN A 544 -5.82 37.98 32.02
CA GLN A 544 -5.06 36.81 31.54
C GLN A 544 -5.52 36.37 30.14
N THR A 545 -4.60 35.82 29.34
CA THR A 545 -4.89 35.25 28.02
C THR A 545 -5.00 33.74 28.10
N ARG A 546 -5.95 33.12 27.38
CA ARG A 546 -6.20 31.66 27.41
C ARG A 546 -5.04 30.76 26.92
N LEU A 547 -3.98 31.37 26.38
CA LEU A 547 -2.69 30.76 26.05
C LEU A 547 -1.57 31.64 26.60
N MET A 548 -0.69 31.06 27.41
CA MET A 548 0.44 31.73 28.07
C MET A 548 1.67 30.82 28.10
N THR A 549 2.85 31.41 28.28
CA THR A 549 4.07 30.71 28.71
C THR A 549 4.49 31.15 30.10
N TRP A 550 5.07 30.25 30.89
CA TRP A 550 5.81 30.52 32.12
C TRP A 550 7.28 30.19 31.92
N ASN A 551 8.15 31.14 32.23
CA ASN A 551 9.61 31.05 32.01
C ASN A 551 10.42 30.78 33.29
N GLY A 552 9.77 30.33 34.38
CA GLY A 552 10.37 30.21 35.71
C GLY A 552 10.27 31.46 36.58
N SER A 553 9.82 32.61 36.05
CA SER A 553 9.71 33.88 36.81
C SER A 553 8.45 34.71 36.52
N ALA A 554 7.94 34.67 35.28
CA ALA A 554 6.78 35.44 34.87
C ALA A 554 5.94 34.69 33.82
N PHE A 555 4.63 34.97 33.81
CA PHE A 555 3.76 34.61 32.70
C PHE A 555 3.92 35.59 31.54
N SER A 556 3.80 35.12 30.31
CA SER A 556 3.81 35.93 29.09
C SER A 556 2.72 35.44 28.13
N ALA A 557 1.98 36.37 27.53
CA ALA A 557 0.90 36.06 26.58
C ALA A 557 1.47 35.60 25.23
N MET A 558 0.90 34.53 24.65
CA MET A 558 1.32 34.01 23.34
C MET A 558 0.63 34.73 22.17
N GLY A 559 0.70 36.07 22.14
CA GLY A 559 0.22 36.90 21.01
C GLY A 559 -1.29 36.89 20.71
N GLY A 560 -2.08 36.12 21.46
CA GLY A 560 -3.50 35.86 21.17
C GLY A 560 -3.66 34.73 20.15
N GLY A 561 -4.38 33.66 20.54
CA GLY A 561 -4.58 32.47 19.70
C GLY A 561 -5.87 31.70 19.96
N SER A 562 -6.68 32.10 20.94
CA SER A 562 -7.93 31.44 21.30
C SER A 562 -8.95 32.42 21.93
N ASP A 563 -10.15 32.47 21.37
CA ASP A 563 -11.32 33.20 21.88
C ASP A 563 -12.14 32.39 22.90
N ASN A 564 -11.84 31.10 23.06
CA ASN A 564 -12.54 30.15 23.93
C ASN A 564 -11.56 29.13 24.57
N ILE A 565 -12.09 28.18 25.34
CA ILE A 565 -11.36 27.16 26.10
C ILE A 565 -10.30 26.44 25.25
N VAL A 566 -9.10 26.27 25.81
CA VAL A 566 -8.05 25.38 25.31
C VAL A 566 -8.08 24.08 26.12
N TYR A 567 -8.09 22.93 25.45
CA TYR A 567 -8.08 21.60 26.10
C TYR A 567 -6.73 20.89 26.00
N SER A 568 -5.95 21.15 24.95
CA SER A 568 -4.68 20.45 24.71
C SER A 568 -3.63 21.41 24.14
N ILE A 569 -2.39 21.25 24.60
CA ILE A 569 -1.19 21.87 24.06
C ILE A 569 -0.18 20.75 23.85
N PHE A 570 0.55 20.77 22.73
CA PHE A 570 1.61 19.81 22.44
C PHE A 570 2.84 20.50 21.82
N ALA A 571 4.02 20.32 22.42
CA ALA A 571 5.29 20.82 21.92
C ALA A 571 5.92 19.77 20.99
N ALA A 572 5.73 19.94 19.68
CA ALA A 572 6.09 18.93 18.70
C ALA A 572 7.59 18.97 18.33
N PRO A 573 8.21 17.81 18.04
CA PRO A 573 9.61 17.73 17.57
C PRO A 573 9.94 18.53 16.30
N ASP A 574 8.95 19.03 15.57
CA ASP A 574 9.14 19.94 14.43
C ASP A 574 9.48 21.40 14.86
N GLY A 575 9.62 21.65 16.16
CA GLY A 575 9.94 22.95 16.76
C GLY A 575 8.74 23.85 17.01
N ASN A 576 7.51 23.38 16.75
CA ASN A 576 6.30 24.18 16.87
C ASN A 576 5.41 23.69 18.01
N VAL A 577 4.56 24.57 18.52
CA VAL A 577 3.58 24.25 19.54
C VAL A 577 2.20 24.23 18.90
N TYR A 578 1.44 23.17 19.15
CA TYR A 578 0.08 23.01 18.65
C TYR A 578 -0.89 23.18 19.81
N ALA A 579 -1.97 23.96 19.62
CA ALA A 579 -3.02 24.15 20.61
C ALA A 579 -4.37 23.70 20.03
N GLY A 580 -5.16 23.00 20.83
CA GLY A 580 -6.49 22.49 20.49
C GLY A 580 -7.52 22.85 21.55
N GLY A 581 -8.74 23.17 21.14
CA GLY A 581 -9.77 23.70 22.05
C GLY A 581 -11.14 23.87 21.40
N ASP A 582 -12.01 24.64 22.06
CA ASP A 582 -13.33 25.09 21.60
C ASP A 582 -13.29 26.48 20.93
N PHE A 583 -12.09 26.98 20.61
CA PHE A 583 -11.91 28.32 20.02
C PHE A 583 -12.28 28.35 18.54
N THR A 584 -12.85 29.46 18.11
CA THR A 584 -13.36 29.68 16.73
C THR A 584 -12.73 30.89 16.06
N THR A 585 -12.09 31.78 16.83
CA THR A 585 -11.49 33.02 16.33
C THR A 585 -10.08 33.20 16.92
N PRO A 586 -9.06 33.54 16.12
CA PRO A 586 -9.07 33.64 14.65
C PRO A 586 -8.84 32.31 13.93
N TYR A 587 -8.74 31.19 14.67
CA TYR A 587 -8.50 29.85 14.14
C TYR A 587 -9.63 28.90 14.55
N LEU A 588 -9.92 27.90 13.72
CA LEU A 588 -11.02 26.95 13.96
C LEU A 588 -10.53 25.71 14.70
N TYR A 589 -10.72 25.70 16.02
CA TYR A 589 -10.51 24.63 17.01
C TYR A 589 -9.07 24.10 17.17
N ILE A 590 -8.18 24.39 16.22
CA ILE A 590 -6.76 24.03 16.26
C ILE A 590 -5.88 25.09 15.60
N ALA A 591 -4.73 25.37 16.21
CA ALA A 591 -3.74 26.32 15.72
C ALA A 591 -2.30 25.85 15.98
N LYS A 592 -1.36 26.36 15.17
CA LYS A 592 0.09 26.08 15.25
C LYS A 592 0.85 27.37 15.53
N TRP A 593 1.71 27.37 16.55
CA TRP A 593 2.62 28.45 16.94
C TRP A 593 4.05 28.13 16.51
N ASN A 594 4.68 29.04 15.76
CA ASN A 594 6.03 28.86 15.21
C ASN A 594 7.16 29.49 16.05
N GLY A 595 6.87 29.86 17.31
CA GLY A 595 7.77 30.65 18.15
C GLY A 595 7.50 32.16 18.14
N SER A 596 6.74 32.68 17.16
CA SER A 596 6.47 34.12 17.00
C SER A 596 5.03 34.49 16.62
N ALA A 597 4.32 33.61 15.91
CA ALA A 597 2.95 33.82 15.46
C ALA A 597 2.17 32.49 15.41
N TRP A 598 0.85 32.59 15.57
CA TRP A 598 -0.09 31.50 15.32
C TRP A 598 -0.49 31.43 13.84
N SER A 599 -0.84 30.23 13.38
CA SER A 599 -1.36 29.94 12.04
C SER A 599 -2.39 28.80 12.08
N SER A 600 -3.34 28.78 11.15
CA SER A 600 -4.28 27.66 11.01
C SER A 600 -3.60 26.40 10.44
N LEU A 601 -4.12 25.23 10.79
CA LEU A 601 -3.79 23.98 10.10
C LEU A 601 -4.79 23.78 8.98
N TYR A 602 -4.42 24.16 7.75
CA TYR A 602 -5.33 24.16 6.60
C TYR A 602 -6.61 24.96 6.93
N ASN A 603 -7.80 24.40 6.67
CA ASN A 603 -9.10 24.99 7.01
C ASN A 603 -9.50 24.85 8.50
N GLY A 604 -8.64 24.28 9.36
CA GLY A 604 -8.97 23.94 10.74
C GLY A 604 -9.93 22.75 10.85
N LEU A 605 -10.68 22.70 11.96
CA LEU A 605 -11.67 21.66 12.27
C LEU A 605 -13.04 22.33 12.57
N ASN A 606 -14.04 21.56 13.02
CA ASN A 606 -15.39 22.07 13.31
C ASN A 606 -15.95 21.64 14.68
N GLY A 607 -15.08 21.24 15.61
CA GLY A 607 -15.44 20.82 16.96
C GLY A 607 -14.22 20.70 17.85
N ALA A 608 -14.46 20.63 19.16
CA ALA A 608 -13.47 20.55 20.22
C ALA A 608 -12.35 19.56 19.90
N VAL A 609 -11.09 19.99 20.05
CA VAL A 609 -9.92 19.09 20.09
C VAL A 609 -9.54 18.85 21.53
N TYR A 610 -9.75 17.63 22.03
CA TYR A 610 -9.44 17.24 23.41
C TYR A 610 -8.01 16.74 23.59
N THR A 611 -7.37 16.24 22.53
CA THR A 611 -6.01 15.70 22.59
C THR A 611 -5.24 16.03 21.31
N ILE A 612 -3.96 16.35 21.49
CA ILE A 612 -2.95 16.46 20.44
C ILE A 612 -1.74 15.64 20.89
N SER A 613 -1.17 14.83 20.01
CA SER A 613 0.03 14.05 20.34
C SER A 613 0.92 13.81 19.12
N ASN A 614 2.11 13.23 19.36
CA ASN A 614 3.09 12.99 18.29
C ASN A 614 2.60 11.91 17.30
N ALA A 615 2.78 12.16 16.01
CA ALA A 615 2.66 11.14 14.96
C ALA A 615 4.03 10.88 14.31
N LYS A 616 4.14 9.82 13.49
CA LYS A 616 5.35 9.54 12.68
C LYS A 616 5.67 10.69 11.71
N VAL A 617 4.63 11.35 11.21
CA VAL A 617 4.70 12.59 10.41
C VAL A 617 3.64 13.55 10.94
N GLY A 618 4.05 14.72 11.42
CA GLY A 618 3.17 15.72 12.03
C GLY A 618 2.59 15.29 13.38
N ILE A 619 1.28 15.46 13.57
CA ILE A 619 0.60 15.23 14.87
C ILE A 619 -0.65 14.37 14.70
N TYR A 620 -1.02 13.62 15.72
CA TYR A 620 -2.37 13.09 15.88
C TYR A 620 -3.24 14.09 16.66
N VAL A 621 -4.54 14.14 16.35
CA VAL A 621 -5.52 14.94 17.07
C VAL A 621 -6.81 14.13 17.28
N GLY A 622 -7.42 14.29 18.46
CA GLY A 622 -8.65 13.62 18.85
C GLY A 622 -9.62 14.61 19.51
N GLY A 623 -10.93 14.44 19.29
CA GLY A 623 -11.90 15.45 19.69
C GLY A 623 -13.36 15.04 19.50
N ASN A 624 -14.24 16.04 19.33
CA ASN A 624 -15.64 15.87 18.92
C ASN A 624 -15.96 16.45 17.51
N PHE A 625 -14.95 16.85 16.75
CA PHE A 625 -15.08 17.33 15.37
C PHE A 625 -15.62 16.25 14.40
N THR A 626 -16.27 16.68 13.32
CA THR A 626 -16.91 15.82 12.30
C THR A 626 -16.53 16.15 10.86
N THR A 627 -15.92 17.31 10.56
CA THR A 627 -15.46 17.63 9.20
C THR A 627 -14.15 16.94 8.84
N GLY A 628 -14.12 16.40 7.62
CA GLY A 628 -12.91 15.88 6.97
C GLY A 628 -12.65 14.41 7.24
N LEU A 629 -12.80 13.94 8.49
CA LEU A 629 -12.30 12.65 8.94
C LEU A 629 -13.32 11.96 9.86
N GLY A 630 -13.64 10.68 9.58
CA GLY A 630 -14.88 10.03 10.02
C GLY A 630 -15.11 9.98 11.54
N ASP A 631 -14.04 9.83 12.32
CA ASP A 631 -14.12 9.23 13.66
C ASP A 631 -13.66 10.15 14.77
N ARG A 632 -13.58 11.45 14.48
CA ARG A 632 -13.10 12.47 15.43
C ARG A 632 -11.68 12.22 15.95
N ALA A 633 -10.94 11.35 15.24
CA ALA A 633 -9.51 11.10 15.33
C ALA A 633 -8.87 11.30 13.96
N ALA A 634 -7.66 11.84 13.97
CA ALA A 634 -7.03 12.41 12.78
C ALA A 634 -5.52 12.49 12.94
N GLN A 635 -4.82 12.51 11.81
CA GLN A 635 -3.41 12.87 11.71
C GLN A 635 -3.26 14.11 10.81
N TRP A 636 -2.53 15.12 11.26
CA TRP A 636 -2.01 16.18 10.40
C TRP A 636 -0.75 15.67 9.71
N ASN A 637 -0.74 15.52 8.38
CA ASN A 637 0.40 14.96 7.65
C ASN A 637 1.44 16.00 7.20
N GLY A 638 1.36 17.23 7.71
CA GLY A 638 2.18 18.37 7.25
C GLY A 638 1.53 19.24 6.16
N SER A 639 0.51 18.74 5.46
CA SER A 639 -0.22 19.49 4.42
C SER A 639 -1.73 19.58 4.65
N ARG A 640 -2.31 18.54 5.25
CA ARG A 640 -3.76 18.38 5.45
C ARG A 640 -4.03 17.37 6.56
N PHE A 641 -5.27 17.34 7.00
CA PHE A 641 -5.77 16.30 7.89
C PHE A 641 -6.07 15.02 7.09
N ILE A 642 -5.55 13.89 7.59
CA ILE A 642 -5.84 12.52 7.14
C ILE A 642 -6.44 11.72 8.29
N ARG A 643 -7.38 10.86 7.94
CA ARG A 643 -8.13 9.99 8.85
C ARG A 643 -7.28 8.79 9.22
N LEU A 644 -7.45 8.26 10.43
CA LEU A 644 -6.80 7.01 10.82
C LEU A 644 -7.21 5.88 9.87
N ASP A 645 -6.40 4.83 9.83
CA ASP A 645 -6.69 3.57 9.14
C ASP A 645 -7.60 2.64 9.96
N ALA A 646 -8.51 3.26 10.73
CA ALA A 646 -9.61 2.66 11.47
C ALA A 646 -10.82 3.61 11.55
N ASP A 647 -12.00 3.01 11.62
CA ASP A 647 -13.35 3.58 11.78
C ASP A 647 -13.85 3.08 13.15
N LEU A 648 -14.15 4.01 14.05
CA LEU A 648 -14.30 3.73 15.48
C LEU A 648 -15.78 3.49 15.85
N PRO A 649 -16.10 2.75 16.93
CA PRO A 649 -17.46 2.28 17.15
C PRO A 649 -18.51 3.40 17.28
N GLY A 650 -19.38 3.54 16.29
CA GLY A 650 -20.55 4.43 16.35
C GLY A 650 -20.22 5.91 16.18
N THR A 651 -20.31 6.69 17.26
CA THR A 651 -20.00 8.14 17.23
C THR A 651 -19.15 8.58 18.43
N PRO A 652 -17.91 8.07 18.56
CA PRO A 652 -17.05 8.38 19.71
C PRO A 652 -16.66 9.85 19.75
N ILE A 653 -16.50 10.38 20.96
CA ILE A 653 -15.57 11.46 21.27
C ILE A 653 -14.23 10.83 21.61
N VAL A 654 -13.17 11.23 20.90
CA VAL A 654 -11.82 10.74 21.14
C VAL A 654 -11.15 11.64 22.18
N ARG A 655 -10.75 11.03 23.30
CA ARG A 655 -10.23 11.73 24.47
C ARG A 655 -8.71 11.71 24.56
N THR A 656 -8.07 10.62 24.12
CA THR A 656 -6.61 10.52 24.13
C THR A 656 -6.09 9.71 22.93
N ILE A 657 -4.91 10.08 22.43
CA ILE A 657 -4.14 9.31 21.46
C ILE A 657 -2.68 9.28 21.92
N ALA A 658 -2.10 8.09 22.10
CA ALA A 658 -0.69 7.90 22.43
C ALA A 658 0.04 7.12 21.33
N ARG A 659 1.23 7.55 20.93
CA ARG A 659 2.12 6.82 20.00
C ARG A 659 3.47 6.52 20.63
N THR A 660 3.82 5.25 20.73
CA THR A 660 5.10 4.74 21.25
C THR A 660 6.21 4.76 20.20
N ALA A 661 7.44 4.47 20.62
CA ALA A 661 8.63 4.57 19.76
C ALA A 661 8.66 3.53 18.62
N ASP A 662 8.01 2.39 18.81
CA ASP A 662 7.79 1.30 17.84
C ASP A 662 6.63 1.59 16.84
N ASP A 663 6.12 2.82 16.82
CA ASP A 663 4.97 3.27 16.01
C ASP A 663 3.63 2.63 16.39
N SER A 664 3.54 1.94 17.53
CA SER A 664 2.24 1.49 18.06
C SER A 664 1.40 2.68 18.52
N VAL A 665 0.11 2.68 18.18
CA VAL A 665 -0.84 3.78 18.44
C VAL A 665 -1.94 3.26 19.36
N PHE A 666 -2.31 4.02 20.39
CA PHE A 666 -3.37 3.69 21.33
C PHE A 666 -4.36 4.85 21.40
N VAL A 667 -5.65 4.57 21.13
CA VAL A 667 -6.72 5.56 21.08
C VAL A 667 -7.73 5.26 22.18
N GLY A 668 -8.13 6.26 22.97
CA GLY A 668 -9.17 6.17 24.00
C GLY A 668 -10.36 7.07 23.71
N TYR A 669 -11.58 6.56 23.92
CA TYR A 669 -12.85 7.20 23.57
C TYR A 669 -14.02 6.75 24.47
N ASP A 670 -15.21 7.32 24.25
CA ASP A 670 -16.41 7.15 25.09
C ASP A 670 -17.51 6.25 24.52
N SER A 671 -17.28 5.55 23.41
CA SER A 671 -18.22 4.60 22.80
C SER A 671 -17.78 3.13 22.89
N THR A 672 -18.71 2.23 22.56
CA THR A 672 -18.49 0.78 22.45
C THR A 672 -19.13 0.22 21.19
N GLY A 673 -18.68 -0.96 20.74
CA GLY A 673 -19.29 -1.68 19.62
C GLY A 673 -18.26 -2.36 18.71
N THR A 674 -18.52 -2.34 17.40
CA THR A 674 -17.60 -2.85 16.39
C THR A 674 -16.86 -1.70 15.74
N ALA A 675 -15.54 -1.76 15.71
CA ALA A 675 -14.69 -0.91 14.89
C ALA A 675 -14.40 -1.60 13.55
N LEU A 676 -14.13 -0.84 12.49
CA LEU A 676 -13.58 -1.36 11.24
C LEU A 676 -12.15 -0.86 11.10
N ALA A 677 -11.25 -1.65 10.54
CA ALA A 677 -9.83 -1.30 10.45
C ALA A 677 -9.24 -1.65 9.08
N SER A 678 -8.03 -1.16 8.79
CA SER A 678 -7.26 -1.61 7.63
C SER A 678 -7.12 -3.13 7.61
N GLY A 679 -7.58 -3.76 6.54
CA GLY A 679 -7.30 -5.17 6.26
C GLY A 679 -5.82 -5.39 5.98
N ARG A 680 -5.30 -6.58 6.29
CA ARG A 680 -3.88 -6.93 6.11
C ARG A 680 -3.71 -8.24 5.34
N THR A 681 -2.97 -8.15 4.23
CA THR A 681 -2.67 -9.28 3.34
C THR A 681 -1.17 -9.54 3.28
N THR A 682 -0.76 -10.80 3.43
CA THR A 682 0.60 -11.22 3.06
C THR A 682 0.65 -11.49 1.56
N VAL A 683 1.38 -10.66 0.82
CA VAL A 683 1.58 -10.74 -0.62
C VAL A 683 3.00 -11.27 -0.89
N THR A 684 3.11 -12.43 -1.52
CA THR A 684 4.42 -13.03 -1.84
C THR A 684 4.78 -12.80 -3.30
N ALA A 685 5.86 -12.05 -3.56
CA ALA A 685 6.42 -11.90 -4.89
C ALA A 685 7.58 -12.89 -5.11
N LEU A 686 7.50 -13.77 -6.10
CA LEU A 686 8.55 -14.75 -6.44
C LEU A 686 9.58 -14.20 -7.45
N SER A 687 9.57 -12.87 -7.64
CA SER A 687 10.54 -12.13 -8.44
C SER A 687 11.92 -12.11 -7.78
N THR A 688 12.99 -11.94 -8.55
CA THR A 688 14.36 -11.76 -8.02
C THR A 688 14.83 -10.29 -8.02
N ALA A 689 13.89 -9.37 -8.23
CA ALA A 689 14.05 -7.92 -8.11
C ALA A 689 12.75 -7.29 -7.56
N GLU A 690 12.82 -6.03 -7.15
CA GLU A 690 11.65 -5.24 -6.72
C GLU A 690 10.58 -5.18 -7.82
N VAL A 691 9.31 -5.18 -7.41
CA VAL A 691 8.17 -5.21 -8.33
C VAL A 691 7.19 -4.08 -8.08
N TYR A 692 6.73 -3.47 -9.16
CA TYR A 692 5.77 -2.37 -9.17
C TYR A 692 4.44 -2.90 -9.73
N PRO A 693 3.45 -3.23 -8.90
CA PRO A 693 2.24 -3.89 -9.36
C PRO A 693 1.23 -2.91 -9.98
N VAL A 694 0.21 -3.49 -10.63
CA VAL A 694 -1.03 -2.82 -10.99
C VAL A 694 -2.11 -3.29 -10.04
N ILE A 695 -2.74 -2.37 -9.32
CA ILE A 695 -3.79 -2.64 -8.35
C ILE A 695 -5.13 -2.29 -8.99
N THR A 696 -6.07 -3.21 -8.95
CA THR A 696 -7.43 -3.00 -9.47
C THR A 696 -8.44 -3.09 -8.32
N ILE A 697 -9.30 -2.08 -8.21
CA ILE A 697 -10.37 -2.01 -7.22
C ILE A 697 -11.69 -2.01 -7.99
N THR A 698 -12.52 -3.01 -7.77
CA THR A 698 -13.87 -3.09 -8.35
C THR A 698 -14.89 -2.70 -7.28
N GLY A 699 -15.68 -1.66 -7.56
CA GLY A 699 -16.82 -1.30 -6.75
C GLY A 699 -17.87 -2.40 -6.69
N THR A 700 -18.59 -2.47 -5.58
CA THR A 700 -19.65 -3.46 -5.33
C THR A 700 -20.71 -3.49 -6.44
N THR A 701 -21.38 -4.64 -6.59
CA THR A 701 -22.46 -4.88 -7.56
C THR A 701 -23.86 -4.74 -6.95
N THR A 702 -23.98 -4.42 -5.67
CA THR A 702 -25.27 -4.20 -4.98
C THR A 702 -25.63 -2.71 -4.90
N ALA A 703 -26.91 -2.40 -4.74
CA ALA A 703 -27.44 -1.06 -5.04
C ALA A 703 -26.94 0.08 -4.12
N ALA A 704 -26.72 1.25 -4.74
CA ALA A 704 -26.56 2.58 -4.10
C ALA A 704 -25.52 2.68 -2.97
N SER A 705 -24.42 1.95 -3.12
CA SER A 705 -23.32 1.85 -2.17
C SER A 705 -22.07 2.55 -2.71
N THR A 706 -21.61 3.59 -2.00
CA THR A 706 -20.32 4.21 -2.25
C THR A 706 -19.28 3.59 -1.33
N SER A 707 -18.18 3.11 -1.90
CA SER A 707 -16.96 2.79 -1.13
C SER A 707 -15.94 3.89 -1.36
N THR A 708 -15.03 4.12 -0.42
CA THR A 708 -13.98 5.13 -0.57
C THR A 708 -12.69 4.60 0.04
N LEU A 709 -11.58 4.70 -0.69
CA LEU A 709 -10.18 4.57 -0.25
C LEU A 709 -9.71 6.02 0.03
N GLN A 710 -9.18 6.50 1.14
CA GLN A 710 -8.40 5.99 2.28
C GLN A 710 -6.98 5.54 1.95
N TRP A 711 -6.54 4.36 2.38
CA TRP A 711 -5.11 4.11 2.57
C TRP A 711 -4.67 2.85 1.81
N LEU A 712 -3.45 2.88 1.30
CA LEU A 712 -2.73 1.71 0.83
C LEU A 712 -1.28 1.82 1.32
N GLU A 713 -0.80 0.81 2.04
CA GLU A 713 0.52 0.75 2.64
C GLU A 713 1.18 -0.60 2.32
N ASN A 714 2.45 -0.60 1.91
CA ASN A 714 3.29 -1.78 2.08
C ASN A 714 4.06 -1.60 3.40
N GLN A 715 3.62 -2.30 4.44
CA GLN A 715 4.21 -2.18 5.79
C GLN A 715 5.62 -2.79 5.87
N THR A 716 6.00 -3.63 4.90
CA THR A 716 7.36 -4.18 4.80
C THR A 716 8.37 -3.13 4.35
N THR A 717 7.99 -2.23 3.44
CA THR A 717 8.84 -1.12 2.97
C THR A 717 8.58 0.19 3.73
N GLY A 718 7.43 0.31 4.40
CA GLY A 718 6.97 1.53 5.07
C GLY A 718 6.32 2.55 4.13
N GLU A 719 6.15 2.20 2.84
CA GLU A 719 5.64 3.08 1.80
C GLU A 719 4.11 3.15 1.79
N ARG A 720 3.56 4.36 1.71
CA ARG A 720 2.12 4.60 1.88
C ARG A 720 1.56 5.66 0.93
N LEU A 721 0.42 5.33 0.33
CA LEU A 721 -0.39 6.21 -0.50
C LEU A 721 -1.68 6.59 0.25
N TYR A 722 -2.09 7.85 0.11
CA TYR A 722 -3.25 8.43 0.78
C TYR A 722 -4.27 8.91 -0.26
N PHE A 723 -5.54 8.56 -0.05
CA PHE A 723 -6.63 8.79 -0.99
C PHE A 723 -7.88 9.31 -0.27
N SER A 724 -8.77 9.96 -1.04
CA SER A 724 -10.19 10.12 -0.70
C SER A 724 -11.04 9.81 -1.94
N LEU A 725 -10.59 8.77 -2.65
CA LEU A 725 -11.10 8.29 -3.90
C LEU A 725 -12.37 7.48 -3.67
N VAL A 726 -13.50 8.11 -3.99
CA VAL A 726 -14.81 7.43 -4.07
C VAL A 726 -14.79 6.46 -5.24
N ILE A 727 -15.27 5.25 -5.00
CA ILE A 727 -15.45 4.15 -5.95
C ILE A 727 -16.96 3.86 -5.99
N ASN A 728 -17.56 4.01 -7.17
CA ASN A 728 -18.99 3.81 -7.36
C ASN A 728 -19.34 2.33 -7.57
N THR A 729 -20.60 1.95 -7.33
CA THR A 729 -21.16 0.63 -7.66
C THR A 729 -20.82 0.25 -9.12
N GLY A 730 -20.12 -0.86 -9.36
CA GLY A 730 -19.71 -1.31 -10.70
C GLY A 730 -18.56 -0.55 -11.38
N GLU A 731 -18.00 0.49 -10.74
CA GLU A 731 -16.82 1.19 -11.25
C GLU A 731 -15.55 0.36 -11.01
N ILE A 732 -14.62 0.40 -11.97
CA ILE A 732 -13.30 -0.22 -11.85
C ILE A 732 -12.24 0.89 -11.83
N ILE A 733 -11.49 0.95 -10.73
CA ILE A 733 -10.31 1.79 -10.56
C ILE A 733 -9.06 0.95 -10.77
N THR A 734 -8.10 1.47 -11.53
CA THR A 734 -6.77 0.89 -11.70
C THR A 734 -5.73 1.89 -11.22
N ILE A 735 -4.90 1.48 -10.27
CA ILE A 735 -3.70 2.19 -9.80
C ILE A 735 -2.49 1.44 -10.38
N ASP A 736 -1.85 2.03 -11.38
CA ASP A 736 -0.63 1.52 -12.00
C ASP A 736 0.57 2.15 -11.29
N LEU A 737 1.45 1.34 -10.68
CA LEU A 737 2.64 1.81 -9.97
C LEU A 737 3.93 1.67 -10.79
N ARG A 738 3.86 1.06 -11.98
CA ARG A 738 5.03 0.77 -12.82
C ARG A 738 5.75 2.08 -13.21
N PRO A 739 7.10 2.18 -13.12
CA PRO A 739 7.80 3.45 -13.21
C PRO A 739 7.52 4.34 -14.43
N GLN A 740 7.17 3.74 -15.57
CA GLN A 740 6.87 4.46 -16.83
C GLN A 740 5.36 4.57 -17.15
N SER A 741 4.48 3.99 -16.33
CA SER A 741 3.03 3.96 -16.56
C SER A 741 2.22 4.52 -15.38
N ARG A 742 2.88 5.08 -14.36
CA ARG A 742 2.28 5.58 -13.11
C ARG A 742 1.02 6.42 -13.36
N LYS A 743 -0.14 5.88 -13.00
CA LYS A 743 -1.44 6.54 -13.18
C LYS A 743 -2.52 5.95 -12.30
N VAL A 744 -3.53 6.76 -11.99
CA VAL A 744 -4.82 6.27 -11.49
C VAL A 744 -5.87 6.52 -12.58
N THR A 745 -6.57 5.46 -12.98
CA THR A 745 -7.60 5.51 -14.03
C THR A 745 -8.87 4.80 -13.59
N SER A 746 -10.01 5.34 -13.97
CA SER A 746 -11.34 4.75 -13.87
C SER A 746 -11.80 4.28 -15.25
N ASN A 747 -12.47 3.13 -15.32
CA ASN A 747 -13.16 2.66 -16.52
C ASN A 747 -14.30 3.60 -16.99
N TRP A 748 -14.79 4.50 -16.12
CA TRP A 748 -15.88 5.44 -16.40
C TRP A 748 -15.40 6.90 -16.49
N ARG A 749 -14.52 7.32 -15.58
CA ARG A 749 -14.05 8.71 -15.46
C ARG A 749 -12.74 8.98 -16.22
N GLY A 750 -12.10 7.95 -16.77
CA GLY A 750 -10.77 8.09 -17.39
C GLY A 750 -9.70 8.36 -16.34
N GLN A 751 -8.74 9.24 -16.64
CA GLN A 751 -7.60 9.54 -15.78
C GLN A 751 -8.00 10.44 -14.59
N ILE A 752 -7.72 10.02 -13.35
CA ILE A 752 -8.22 10.66 -12.11
C ILE A 752 -7.08 11.02 -11.13
N PHE A 753 -6.17 11.89 -11.57
CA PHE A 753 -4.97 12.27 -10.80
C PHE A 753 -5.22 13.23 -9.63
N ASP A 754 -6.42 13.81 -9.50
CA ASP A 754 -6.74 14.76 -8.42
C ASP A 754 -7.17 14.08 -7.11
N GLN A 755 -6.99 12.75 -7.00
CA GLN A 755 -7.58 11.88 -5.98
C GLN A 755 -6.59 11.11 -5.09
N PRO A 756 -5.33 10.86 -5.50
CA PRO A 756 -4.25 10.73 -4.54
C PRO A 756 -4.00 12.09 -3.91
N LEU A 757 -4.04 12.12 -2.59
CA LEU A 757 -3.97 13.36 -1.85
C LEU A 757 -2.50 13.77 -1.63
N PRO A 758 -2.20 15.07 -1.42
CA PRO A 758 -0.84 15.56 -1.21
C PRO A 758 -0.03 14.74 -0.19
N THR A 759 1.28 14.59 -0.47
CA THR A 759 2.25 13.68 0.19
C THR A 759 2.16 12.18 -0.18
N SER A 760 1.36 11.78 -1.16
CA SER A 760 1.38 10.40 -1.67
C SER A 760 2.47 10.23 -2.73
N ASP A 761 3.47 9.38 -2.50
CA ASP A 761 4.55 9.12 -3.45
C ASP A 761 4.34 7.81 -4.22
N PHE A 762 3.91 7.93 -5.48
CA PHE A 762 3.73 6.80 -6.41
C PHE A 762 5.06 6.25 -6.94
N SER A 763 6.17 6.92 -6.63
CA SER A 763 7.49 6.55 -7.14
C SER A 763 8.22 5.53 -6.30
N SER A 764 7.95 5.50 -5.00
CA SER A 764 8.57 4.63 -4.01
C SER A 764 7.77 3.34 -3.73
N TRP A 765 6.44 3.33 -3.93
CA TRP A 765 5.61 2.16 -3.60
C TRP A 765 5.94 0.96 -4.52
N HIS A 766 6.46 -0.11 -3.91
CA HIS A 766 6.83 -1.37 -4.57
C HIS A 766 6.64 -2.57 -3.62
N LEU A 767 6.74 -3.78 -4.16
CA LEU A 767 6.90 -5.05 -3.45
C LEU A 767 8.37 -5.46 -3.48
N VAL A 768 8.94 -5.87 -2.34
CA VAL A 768 10.25 -6.52 -2.28
C VAL A 768 10.13 -8.02 -2.59
N THR A 769 11.24 -8.68 -2.92
CA THR A 769 11.31 -10.14 -3.08
C THR A 769 10.81 -10.87 -1.83
N GLY A 770 9.94 -11.87 -2.01
CA GLY A 770 9.37 -12.65 -0.92
C GLY A 770 8.10 -12.04 -0.32
N ALA A 771 7.92 -12.21 0.99
CA ALA A 771 6.69 -11.83 1.69
C ALA A 771 6.63 -10.34 2.02
N ASN A 772 5.58 -9.67 1.56
CA ASN A 772 5.24 -8.28 1.86
C ASN A 772 3.95 -8.24 2.68
N THR A 773 3.87 -7.39 3.69
CA THR A 773 2.62 -7.13 4.42
C THR A 773 1.95 -5.89 3.84
N VAL A 774 0.98 -6.09 2.96
CA VAL A 774 0.19 -5.01 2.37
C VAL A 774 -1.02 -4.76 3.27
N ALA A 775 -1.23 -3.50 3.64
CA ALA A 775 -2.43 -3.06 4.34
C ALA A 775 -3.21 -2.08 3.46
N ALA A 776 -4.53 -2.25 3.38
CA ALA A 776 -5.42 -1.33 2.68
C ALA A 776 -6.57 -0.95 3.60
N PHE A 777 -7.13 0.24 3.43
CA PHE A 777 -8.31 0.68 4.17
C PHE A 777 -9.34 1.31 3.24
N MET A 778 -10.54 0.74 3.21
CA MET A 778 -11.70 1.32 2.57
C MET A 778 -12.82 1.52 3.61
N THR A 779 -13.70 2.50 3.39
CA THR A 779 -14.92 2.72 4.17
C THR A 779 -16.14 2.95 3.29
N GLY A 780 -17.33 2.82 3.88
CA GLY A 780 -18.62 2.96 3.20
C GLY A 780 -19.37 1.63 3.19
N THR A 781 -20.39 1.50 2.32
CA THR A 781 -21.22 0.29 2.23
C THR A 781 -20.50 -0.77 1.40
N ILE A 782 -19.61 -1.51 2.05
CA ILE A 782 -18.50 -2.25 1.43
C ILE A 782 -18.87 -3.59 0.77
N THR A 783 -20.02 -4.17 1.11
CA THR A 783 -20.42 -5.54 0.74
C THR A 783 -20.24 -5.82 -0.77
N GLY A 784 -19.25 -6.63 -1.13
CA GLY A 784 -19.02 -7.08 -2.50
C GLY A 784 -18.02 -6.26 -3.33
N ALA A 785 -17.34 -5.25 -2.77
CA ALA A 785 -16.19 -4.64 -3.42
C ALA A 785 -14.97 -5.60 -3.39
N THR A 786 -14.10 -5.55 -4.39
CA THR A 786 -12.88 -6.35 -4.45
C THR A 786 -11.65 -5.49 -4.73
N MET A 787 -10.49 -5.88 -4.18
CA MET A 787 -9.19 -5.30 -4.51
C MET A 787 -8.25 -6.45 -4.90
N THR A 788 -7.59 -6.32 -6.04
CA THR A 788 -6.60 -7.27 -6.54
C THR A 788 -5.33 -6.52 -6.94
N MET A 789 -4.21 -7.22 -6.88
CA MET A 789 -2.88 -6.70 -7.19
C MET A 789 -2.21 -7.69 -8.14
N ASN A 790 -1.84 -7.24 -9.33
CA ASN A 790 -1.28 -8.09 -10.40
C ASN A 790 0.07 -7.54 -10.85
N TRP A 791 1.05 -8.43 -11.08
CA TRP A 791 2.37 -8.04 -11.57
C TRP A 791 3.02 -9.13 -12.43
N ALA A 792 3.90 -8.73 -13.35
CA ALA A 792 4.77 -9.66 -14.07
C ALA A 792 5.94 -10.07 -13.16
N LYS A 793 6.45 -11.31 -13.30
CA LYS A 793 7.66 -11.73 -12.58
C LYS A 793 8.89 -11.02 -13.14
N ILE A 794 9.67 -10.39 -12.27
CA ILE A 794 10.83 -9.57 -12.62
C ILE A 794 12.11 -10.23 -12.10
N HIS A 795 13.15 -10.26 -12.94
CA HIS A 795 14.43 -10.87 -12.60
C HIS A 795 15.62 -9.97 -12.93
N ALA A 796 16.58 -9.92 -12.01
CA ALA A 796 17.85 -9.19 -12.20
C ALA A 796 18.75 -9.88 -13.25
N SER A 797 18.87 -11.22 -13.19
CA SER A 797 19.58 -12.05 -14.18
C SER A 797 18.62 -12.84 -15.06
N ILE A 798 19.06 -13.24 -16.26
CA ILE A 798 18.38 -14.28 -17.05
C ILE A 798 18.16 -15.56 -16.24
N ASP A 799 19.10 -15.92 -15.37
CA ASP A 799 19.08 -17.16 -14.57
C ASP A 799 17.96 -17.20 -13.52
N GLY A 800 17.24 -16.09 -13.29
CA GLY A 800 16.20 -15.99 -12.26
C GLY A 800 14.99 -16.90 -12.47
N GLU A 801 14.69 -17.26 -13.72
CA GLU A 801 13.69 -18.29 -14.08
C GLU A 801 14.10 -19.12 -15.33
N ALA A 802 15.21 -18.77 -16.00
CA ALA A 802 15.70 -19.47 -17.19
C ALA A 802 16.75 -20.57 -16.92
N ALA A 803 16.93 -20.97 -15.66
CA ALA A 803 17.89 -22.00 -15.22
C ALA A 803 17.43 -23.43 -15.50
#